data_AF-A0A925N9P8-F1
#
_entry.id   AF-A0A925N9P8-F1
#
_cell.length_a   1.000
_cell.length_b   1.000
_cell.length_c   1.000
_cell.angle_alpha   90.00
_cell.angle_beta   90.00
_cell.angle_gamma   90.00
#
_symmetry.space_group_name_H-M   'P 1'
#
loop_
_entity.id
_entity.type
_entity.pdbx_description
1 polymer ?
#
loop_
_entity_poly.entity_id
_entity_poly.type
_entity_poly.pdbx_seq_one_letter_code
_entity_poly.pdbx_strand_id
1 'polypeptide(L)'
;IGCHYMVVWMDRSTSTFTQMGGEGVPWVGQAPFTTDQHIFANLGDGTYFHSGSLAIRQSIAAGVNITYKLLYNDAVAMTGGQRVGERPEGHSVLQIMHSLKAEGVSALCIVTDEPEKYDGVALAPGVTVFHRDELDRIQREYRELKGVTAIIYDQTCATEKRRRRKRGTMVEPDKRVVINELVCEGCGDCSVQSNCLSVEPVETEFGRKRRINQNSCNKDYSCVKGFCPSFITVEGGQLKSAKKASTERPNPFSLPPIPEPVLPSAAKAWGIVVAGVGGTGVITIGQLLGMAAHIEGKGIVTQDSAGLAQKGGSTWSHIQIADSVDAIYTTKVGTAEADLVIACDPIVGANKGTLAVMREGRSYVALNTHGSPTAAFVNNPDWQFPQASCEAAIAAAAGAKNVGAFDADHLAVKLIGDSLYTNPLMLGYAWQQGRVPLSHASLMRAIELNGVQVDNNRTAFEWGRRAAHDLAAVKALTQTAQVIEFVRKTKVLDEMVAKRVAFLTDYQNVAYAAQYQGFVEKVRVAEAPLASQKLSEAVARYLFKLMAYKDEYEVARLHTDQGFLDKVAAQFEGDYKLNYHLAPPLLAKKNDKGELVKQSFGPWMLGAFRVLAKLKGLRGTAFDVFGRTEERQMERALIAEYRDSIDEVLRGLNAGNLGLALAIASIPEDIRGYGHVKARHLATARPKWAGLMAQWRSGDQKAA
;
A
#
# COMPACT_ATOMS: atom_id res chain seq x y z
N ILE A 1 -18.91 -15.37 1.40
CA ILE A 1 -17.98 -14.83 0.39
C ILE A 1 -18.36 -13.37 0.15
N GLY A 2 -17.48 -12.41 0.45
CA GLY A 2 -17.74 -10.97 0.28
C GLY A 2 -16.88 -10.11 1.18
N CYS A 3 -16.86 -8.79 0.94
CA CYS A 3 -16.05 -7.85 1.74
C CYS A 3 -16.44 -7.84 3.23
N HIS A 4 -17.70 -8.15 3.56
CA HIS A 4 -18.18 -8.27 4.94
C HIS A 4 -17.46 -9.38 5.72
N TYR A 5 -17.04 -10.46 5.05
CA TYR A 5 -16.31 -11.57 5.66
C TYR A 5 -14.84 -11.24 5.92
N MET A 6 -14.22 -10.41 5.07
CA MET A 6 -12.81 -10.04 5.22
C MET A 6 -12.50 -9.35 6.55
N VAL A 7 -13.51 -8.70 7.15
CA VAL A 7 -13.39 -8.02 8.45
C VAL A 7 -12.87 -8.94 9.55
N VAL A 8 -13.13 -10.25 9.46
CA VAL A 8 -12.64 -11.28 10.40
C VAL A 8 -11.10 -11.31 10.48
N TRP A 9 -10.41 -10.98 9.39
CA TRP A 9 -8.93 -10.97 9.35
C TRP A 9 -8.31 -9.58 9.51
N MET A 10 -9.12 -8.54 9.74
CA MET A 10 -8.68 -7.15 9.74
C MET A 10 -8.44 -6.58 11.15
N ASP A 11 -8.40 -7.42 12.18
CA ASP A 11 -8.30 -7.01 13.60
C ASP A 11 -9.35 -5.94 13.99
N ARG A 12 -10.59 -6.15 13.52
CA ARG A 12 -11.74 -5.26 13.73
C ARG A 12 -12.73 -5.82 14.75
N SER A 13 -12.25 -6.63 15.69
CA SER A 13 -13.08 -7.27 16.73
C SER A 13 -14.31 -8.00 16.16
N THR A 14 -14.13 -8.72 15.05
CA THR A 14 -15.17 -9.56 14.44
C THR A 14 -14.71 -11.01 14.51
N SER A 15 -15.40 -11.82 15.32
CA SER A 15 -14.92 -13.15 15.70
C SER A 15 -15.57 -14.29 14.93
N THR A 16 -16.80 -14.11 14.46
CA THR A 16 -17.61 -15.18 13.90
C THR A 16 -17.85 -15.02 12.41
N PHE A 17 -18.05 -16.14 11.71
CA PHE A 17 -18.48 -16.19 10.32
C PHE A 17 -19.53 -17.28 10.13
N THR A 18 -20.18 -17.28 8.97
CA THR A 18 -21.28 -18.19 8.64
C THR A 18 -21.44 -18.27 7.13
N GLN A 19 -22.32 -19.16 6.65
CA GLN A 19 -22.68 -19.23 5.23
C GLN A 19 -23.30 -17.91 4.74
N MET A 20 -23.21 -17.66 3.44
CA MET A 20 -23.80 -16.47 2.81
C MET A 20 -25.31 -16.39 3.10
N GLY A 21 -25.76 -15.27 3.65
CA GLY A 21 -27.15 -15.02 4.03
C GLY A 21 -27.52 -15.46 5.44
N GLY A 22 -26.59 -16.09 6.18
CA GLY A 22 -26.77 -16.44 7.59
C GLY A 22 -26.18 -15.42 8.56
N GLU A 23 -25.64 -14.30 8.06
CA GLU A 23 -24.88 -13.33 8.87
C GLU A 23 -25.70 -12.81 10.05
N GLY A 24 -25.08 -12.74 11.23
CA GLY A 24 -25.73 -12.34 12.48
C GLY A 24 -26.59 -13.41 13.16
N VAL A 25 -27.18 -14.36 12.42
CA VAL A 25 -28.07 -15.40 13.00
C VAL A 25 -27.40 -16.28 14.06
N PRO A 26 -26.10 -16.65 13.99
CA PRO A 26 -25.43 -17.37 15.07
C PRO A 26 -25.57 -16.69 16.45
N TRP A 27 -25.76 -15.37 16.48
CA TRP A 27 -26.02 -14.62 17.71
C TRP A 27 -27.27 -15.08 18.44
N VAL A 28 -28.32 -15.50 17.72
CA VAL A 28 -29.56 -15.98 18.32
C VAL A 28 -29.31 -17.15 19.26
N GLY A 29 -28.40 -18.05 18.89
CA GLY A 29 -27.99 -19.17 19.74
C GLY A 29 -26.96 -18.81 20.80
N GLN A 30 -26.14 -17.77 20.57
CA GLN A 30 -25.03 -17.39 21.47
C GLN A 30 -25.44 -16.42 22.57
N ALA A 31 -26.34 -15.48 22.29
CA ALA A 31 -26.74 -14.40 23.18
C ALA A 31 -27.13 -14.88 24.60
N PRO A 32 -27.83 -16.01 24.79
CA PRO A 32 -28.17 -16.49 26.13
C PRO A 32 -26.98 -17.03 26.95
N PHE A 33 -25.83 -17.29 26.32
CA PHE A 33 -24.68 -17.96 26.92
C PHE A 33 -23.43 -17.06 27.02
N THR A 34 -23.57 -15.76 26.79
CA THR A 34 -22.49 -14.77 26.92
C THR A 34 -22.93 -13.59 27.77
N THR A 35 -21.96 -12.85 28.31
CA THR A 35 -22.20 -11.57 28.99
C THR A 35 -22.35 -10.41 28.01
N ASP A 36 -21.91 -10.57 26.76
CA ASP A 36 -22.05 -9.55 25.72
C ASP A 36 -23.54 -9.28 25.45
N GLN A 37 -23.94 -8.02 25.47
CA GLN A 37 -25.34 -7.62 25.34
C GLN A 37 -25.78 -7.35 23.90
N HIS A 38 -24.82 -7.20 22.99
CA HIS A 38 -25.02 -6.73 21.63
C HIS A 38 -23.86 -7.12 20.73
N ILE A 39 -24.14 -7.40 19.45
CA ILE A 39 -23.10 -7.55 18.42
C ILE A 39 -23.41 -6.74 17.16
N PHE A 40 -22.39 -6.55 16.34
CA PHE A 40 -22.53 -6.03 14.98
C PHE A 40 -22.35 -7.14 13.95
N ALA A 41 -23.27 -7.23 12.99
CA ALA A 41 -23.13 -8.11 11.82
C ALA A 41 -22.96 -7.27 10.54
N ASN A 42 -21.90 -7.52 9.78
CA ASN A 42 -21.73 -6.90 8.47
C ASN A 42 -22.41 -7.75 7.39
N LEU A 43 -23.14 -7.10 6.49
CA LEU A 43 -23.85 -7.77 5.40
C LEU A 43 -23.68 -6.93 4.12
N GLY A 44 -23.35 -7.57 2.99
CA GLY A 44 -23.26 -6.86 1.70
C GLY A 44 -24.64 -6.71 1.06
N ASP A 45 -24.86 -5.66 0.26
CA ASP A 45 -26.07 -5.44 -0.53
C ASP A 45 -26.47 -6.62 -1.43
N GLY A 46 -25.51 -7.24 -2.13
CA GLY A 46 -25.76 -8.44 -2.93
C GLY A 46 -26.21 -9.64 -2.08
N THR A 47 -25.61 -9.81 -0.91
CA THR A 47 -26.01 -10.87 0.04
C THR A 47 -27.39 -10.59 0.62
N TYR A 48 -27.66 -9.34 1.00
CA TYR A 48 -28.97 -8.90 1.48
C TYR A 48 -30.08 -9.22 0.47
N PHE A 49 -29.85 -8.90 -0.81
CA PHE A 49 -30.79 -9.19 -1.88
C PHE A 49 -31.01 -10.69 -2.10
N HIS A 50 -29.94 -11.49 -2.09
CA HIS A 50 -30.02 -12.92 -2.39
C HIS A 50 -30.67 -13.74 -1.26
N SER A 51 -30.23 -13.56 -0.02
CA SER A 51 -30.69 -14.39 1.12
C SER A 51 -30.58 -13.75 2.49
N GLY A 52 -29.78 -12.69 2.65
CA GLY A 52 -29.49 -12.05 3.93
C GLY A 52 -30.65 -11.28 4.56
N SER A 53 -31.67 -10.90 3.78
CA SER A 53 -32.91 -10.32 4.32
C SER A 53 -33.61 -11.27 5.32
N LEU A 54 -33.56 -12.58 5.06
CA LEU A 54 -34.13 -13.61 5.95
C LEU A 54 -33.37 -13.72 7.28
N ALA A 55 -32.06 -13.49 7.29
CA ALA A 55 -31.27 -13.46 8.53
C ALA A 55 -31.70 -12.29 9.44
N ILE A 56 -31.94 -11.12 8.87
CA ILE A 56 -32.43 -9.96 9.63
C ILE A 56 -33.81 -10.26 10.21
N ARG A 57 -34.73 -10.80 9.40
CA ARG A 57 -36.07 -11.21 9.84
C ARG A 57 -36.00 -12.23 10.99
N GLN A 58 -35.11 -13.22 10.90
CA GLN A 58 -34.94 -14.22 11.95
C GLN A 58 -34.45 -13.59 13.26
N SER A 59 -33.49 -12.65 13.20
CA SER A 59 -33.01 -11.93 14.37
C SER A 59 -34.10 -11.06 15.00
N ILE A 60 -34.98 -10.46 14.19
CA ILE A 60 -36.13 -9.68 14.66
C ILE A 60 -37.10 -10.61 15.40
N ALA A 61 -37.47 -11.74 14.79
CA ALA A 61 -38.36 -12.73 15.39
C ALA A 61 -37.81 -13.30 16.70
N ALA A 62 -36.48 -13.47 16.81
CA ALA A 62 -35.82 -13.93 18.01
C ALA A 62 -35.71 -12.86 19.12
N GLY A 63 -35.97 -11.59 18.82
CA GLY A 63 -35.92 -10.50 19.80
C GLY A 63 -34.52 -10.22 20.36
N VAL A 64 -33.45 -10.57 19.63
CA VAL A 64 -32.07 -10.36 20.08
C VAL A 64 -31.58 -8.94 19.78
N ASN A 65 -30.66 -8.43 20.61
CA ASN A 65 -30.02 -7.14 20.38
C ASN A 65 -28.85 -7.29 19.40
N ILE A 66 -29.00 -6.76 18.19
CA ILE A 66 -27.99 -6.84 17.13
C ILE A 66 -28.13 -5.66 16.18
N THR A 67 -27.01 -5.11 15.72
CA THR A 67 -26.99 -4.11 14.64
C THR A 67 -26.45 -4.70 13.37
N TYR A 68 -27.26 -4.66 12.30
CA TYR A 68 -26.82 -5.01 10.95
C TYR A 68 -26.21 -3.80 10.25
N LYS A 69 -24.94 -3.90 9.88
CA LYS A 69 -24.25 -2.95 9.00
C LYS A 69 -24.34 -3.43 7.56
N LEU A 70 -25.26 -2.84 6.81
CA LEU A 70 -25.48 -3.13 5.40
C LEU A 70 -24.53 -2.31 4.54
N LEU A 71 -23.51 -2.96 3.97
CA LEU A 71 -22.49 -2.36 3.13
C LEU A 71 -23.03 -2.27 1.70
N TYR A 72 -23.48 -1.08 1.31
CA TYR A 72 -24.06 -0.81 0.01
C TYR A 72 -23.01 -0.31 -0.99
N ASN A 73 -22.88 -1.00 -2.11
CA ASN A 73 -21.89 -0.77 -3.16
C ASN A 73 -22.50 -0.64 -4.57
N ASP A 74 -23.80 -0.92 -4.74
CA ASP A 74 -24.52 -0.90 -6.04
C ASP A 74 -23.95 -1.93 -7.05
N ALA A 75 -23.08 -2.82 -6.59
CA ALA A 75 -22.46 -3.85 -7.40
C ALA A 75 -22.07 -5.06 -6.55
N VAL A 76 -22.37 -6.25 -7.04
CA VAL A 76 -22.01 -7.50 -6.38
C VAL A 76 -20.47 -7.62 -6.40
N ALA A 77 -19.88 -7.77 -5.21
CA ALA A 77 -18.44 -7.95 -5.10
C ALA A 77 -17.99 -9.24 -5.82
N MET A 78 -16.79 -9.22 -6.40
CA MET A 78 -16.16 -10.37 -7.09
C MET A 78 -16.80 -10.84 -8.40
N THR A 79 -17.87 -10.21 -8.91
CA THR A 79 -18.53 -10.62 -10.16
C THR A 79 -18.08 -9.82 -11.40
N GLY A 80 -16.99 -9.04 -11.29
CA GLY A 80 -16.73 -7.99 -12.26
C GLY A 80 -17.77 -6.86 -12.19
N GLY A 81 -18.41 -6.70 -11.03
CA GLY A 81 -19.41 -5.68 -10.65
C GLY A 81 -20.65 -5.65 -11.53
N GLN A 82 -21.29 -6.81 -11.59
CA GLN A 82 -22.71 -6.92 -11.93
C GLN A 82 -23.53 -6.08 -10.94
N ARG A 83 -24.63 -5.49 -11.41
CA ARG A 83 -25.58 -4.76 -10.55
C ARG A 83 -26.25 -5.69 -9.55
N VAL A 84 -26.70 -5.14 -8.43
CA VAL A 84 -27.49 -5.90 -7.45
C VAL A 84 -28.93 -5.98 -7.95
N GLY A 85 -29.44 -7.21 -8.07
CA GLY A 85 -30.78 -7.48 -8.60
C GLY A 85 -30.81 -7.66 -10.12
N GLU A 86 -31.90 -8.25 -10.61
CA GLU A 86 -32.08 -8.57 -12.03
C GLU A 86 -32.68 -7.42 -12.84
N ARG A 87 -33.19 -6.38 -12.15
CA ARG A 87 -33.87 -5.25 -12.79
C ARG A 87 -32.87 -4.17 -13.22
N PRO A 88 -33.18 -3.41 -14.29
CA PRO A 88 -32.31 -2.31 -14.75
C PRO A 88 -32.01 -1.27 -13.68
N GLU A 89 -32.97 -0.96 -12.81
CA GLU A 89 -32.86 0.01 -11.71
C GLU A 89 -32.05 -0.48 -10.50
N GLY A 90 -31.70 -1.77 -10.46
CA GLY A 90 -30.99 -2.38 -9.33
C GLY A 90 -31.82 -2.43 -8.03
N HIS A 91 -31.15 -2.58 -6.89
CA HIS A 91 -31.76 -2.52 -5.56
C HIS A 91 -31.20 -1.33 -4.79
N SER A 92 -31.93 -0.22 -4.72
CA SER A 92 -31.44 1.06 -4.17
C SER A 92 -31.43 1.10 -2.64
N VAL A 93 -30.68 2.05 -2.08
CA VAL A 93 -30.67 2.31 -0.62
C VAL A 93 -32.07 2.60 -0.08
N LEU A 94 -32.90 3.35 -0.81
CA LEU A 94 -34.26 3.66 -0.39
C LEU A 94 -35.15 2.42 -0.34
N GLN A 95 -35.01 1.51 -1.32
CA GLN A 95 -35.74 0.24 -1.33
C GLN A 95 -35.31 -0.64 -0.15
N ILE A 96 -34.00 -0.73 0.12
CA ILE A 96 -33.45 -1.45 1.27
C ILE A 96 -33.97 -0.85 2.57
N MET A 97 -33.94 0.48 2.72
CA MET A 97 -34.47 1.20 3.88
C MET A 97 -35.94 0.86 4.14
N HIS A 98 -36.79 0.96 3.12
CA HIS A 98 -38.22 0.65 3.26
C HIS A 98 -38.46 -0.82 3.61
N SER A 99 -37.71 -1.73 2.98
CA SER A 99 -37.77 -3.16 3.29
C SER A 99 -37.42 -3.43 4.75
N LEU A 100 -36.31 -2.89 5.27
CA LEU A 100 -35.90 -3.08 6.67
C LEU A 100 -36.91 -2.48 7.66
N LYS A 101 -37.43 -1.28 7.37
CA LYS A 101 -38.47 -0.66 8.20
C LYS A 101 -39.75 -1.50 8.23
N ALA A 102 -40.14 -2.10 7.10
CA ALA A 102 -41.28 -3.00 7.03
C ALA A 102 -41.06 -4.32 7.78
N GLU A 103 -39.84 -4.86 7.79
CA GLU A 103 -39.48 -6.06 8.59
C GLU A 103 -39.52 -5.79 10.10
N GLY A 104 -39.42 -4.53 10.53
CA GLY A 104 -39.56 -4.15 11.94
C GLY A 104 -38.24 -3.85 12.67
N VAL A 105 -37.20 -3.39 11.98
CA VAL A 105 -36.00 -2.88 12.66
C VAL A 105 -36.36 -1.70 13.58
N SER A 106 -35.87 -1.72 14.82
CA SER A 106 -36.23 -0.75 15.86
C SER A 106 -35.65 0.64 15.59
N ALA A 107 -34.44 0.71 15.02
CA ALA A 107 -33.81 1.94 14.56
C ALA A 107 -33.01 1.72 13.28
N LEU A 108 -33.00 2.73 12.40
CA LEU A 108 -32.26 2.71 11.14
C LEU A 108 -31.68 4.08 10.83
N CYS A 109 -30.40 4.13 10.45
CA CYS A 109 -29.79 5.32 9.87
C CYS A 109 -29.02 4.98 8.58
N ILE A 110 -28.76 6.01 7.79
CA ILE A 110 -27.92 5.94 6.60
C ILE A 110 -26.62 6.69 6.90
N VAL A 111 -25.49 6.06 6.57
CA VAL A 111 -24.16 6.62 6.75
C VAL A 111 -23.47 6.68 5.40
N THR A 112 -22.92 7.82 5.01
CA THR A 112 -22.32 8.01 3.68
C THR A 112 -21.19 9.04 3.64
N ASP A 113 -20.33 9.00 2.62
CA ASP A 113 -19.35 10.04 2.31
C ASP A 113 -19.95 11.29 1.64
N GLU A 114 -21.20 11.22 1.18
CA GLU A 114 -21.89 12.29 0.44
C GLU A 114 -23.32 12.52 1.01
N PRO A 115 -23.50 13.01 2.25
CA PRO A 115 -24.83 13.17 2.87
C PRO A 115 -25.80 14.01 2.05
N GLU A 116 -25.30 15.01 1.34
CA GLU A 116 -26.04 15.94 0.48
C GLU A 116 -26.85 15.24 -0.62
N LYS A 117 -26.51 13.99 -0.99
CA LYS A 117 -27.29 13.22 -1.96
C LYS A 117 -28.69 12.84 -1.48
N TYR A 118 -28.94 12.99 -0.18
CA TYR A 118 -30.24 12.75 0.44
C TYR A 118 -31.02 14.05 0.71
N ASP A 119 -30.48 15.22 0.32
CA ASP A 119 -31.20 16.48 0.45
C ASP A 119 -32.45 16.47 -0.43
N GLY A 120 -33.62 16.67 0.18
CA GLY A 120 -34.91 16.61 -0.51
C GLY A 120 -35.41 15.20 -0.87
N VAL A 121 -34.69 14.15 -0.46
CA VAL A 121 -35.12 12.75 -0.65
C VAL A 121 -36.08 12.35 0.47
N ALA A 122 -37.22 11.77 0.12
CA ALA A 122 -38.19 11.29 1.10
C ALA A 122 -37.66 10.04 1.83
N LEU A 123 -37.34 10.19 3.11
CA LEU A 123 -36.91 9.10 3.99
C LEU A 123 -38.07 8.55 4.83
N ALA A 124 -37.97 7.30 5.26
CA ALA A 124 -38.95 6.73 6.18
C ALA A 124 -38.90 7.44 7.56
N PRO A 125 -40.02 7.52 8.30
CA PRO A 125 -40.05 8.20 9.60
C PRO A 125 -38.98 7.67 10.56
N GLY A 126 -38.24 8.61 11.17
CA GLY A 126 -37.16 8.33 12.13
C GLY A 126 -35.82 7.94 11.51
N VAL A 127 -35.70 7.88 10.18
CA VAL A 127 -34.41 7.62 9.51
C VAL A 127 -33.67 8.93 9.31
N THR A 128 -32.41 8.96 9.77
CA THR A 128 -31.51 10.10 9.60
C THR A 128 -30.29 9.70 8.75
N VAL A 129 -29.68 10.70 8.12
CA VAL A 129 -28.48 10.56 7.30
C VAL A 129 -27.32 11.24 8.01
N PHE A 130 -26.19 10.56 8.12
CA PHE A 130 -24.98 11.08 8.73
C PHE A 130 -23.77 10.92 7.82
N HIS A 131 -22.76 11.77 8.02
CA HIS A 131 -21.48 11.57 7.36
C HIS A 131 -20.75 10.37 7.96
N ARG A 132 -19.99 9.63 7.15
CA ARG A 132 -19.23 8.44 7.58
C ARG A 132 -18.26 8.64 8.74
N ASP A 133 -17.85 9.88 8.98
CA ASP A 133 -16.96 10.23 10.09
C ASP A 133 -17.66 10.07 11.46
N GLU A 134 -18.99 10.04 11.48
CA GLU A 134 -19.79 9.84 12.69
C GLU A 134 -20.06 8.37 12.98
N LEU A 135 -19.60 7.43 12.13
CA LEU A 135 -19.90 6.01 12.25
C LEU A 135 -19.51 5.42 13.62
N ASP A 136 -18.39 5.83 14.22
CA ASP A 136 -18.01 5.32 15.55
C ASP A 136 -18.99 5.76 16.64
N ARG A 137 -19.40 7.03 16.62
CA ARG A 137 -20.42 7.59 17.52
C ARG A 137 -21.74 6.84 17.37
N ILE A 138 -22.21 6.68 16.13
CA ILE A 138 -23.46 5.99 15.80
C ILE A 138 -23.40 4.52 16.25
N GLN A 139 -22.29 3.82 16.03
CA GLN A 139 -22.15 2.43 16.49
C GLN A 139 -22.23 2.35 18.02
N ARG A 140 -21.63 3.28 18.78
CA ARG A 140 -21.74 3.31 20.25
C ARG A 140 -23.18 3.55 20.68
N GLU A 141 -23.88 4.50 20.05
CA GLU A 141 -25.29 4.76 20.33
C GLU A 141 -26.16 3.52 20.02
N TYR A 142 -25.94 2.86 18.89
CA TYR A 142 -26.72 1.70 18.44
C TYR A 142 -26.47 0.45 19.26
N ARG A 143 -25.31 0.33 19.90
CA ARG A 143 -24.98 -0.76 20.84
C ARG A 143 -25.93 -0.77 22.05
N GLU A 144 -26.39 0.41 22.49
CA GLU A 144 -27.24 0.55 23.67
C GLU A 144 -28.73 0.34 23.36
N LEU A 145 -29.11 0.29 22.08
CA LEU A 145 -30.49 0.10 21.65
C LEU A 145 -30.92 -1.36 21.77
N LYS A 146 -32.17 -1.56 22.21
CA LYS A 146 -32.80 -2.89 22.28
C LYS A 146 -33.41 -3.30 20.94
N GLY A 147 -33.41 -4.61 20.70
CA GLY A 147 -33.89 -5.24 19.47
C GLY A 147 -32.91 -5.10 18.31
N VAL A 148 -33.42 -5.40 17.11
CA VAL A 148 -32.61 -5.38 15.88
C VAL A 148 -32.59 -3.99 15.28
N THR A 149 -31.40 -3.45 15.06
CA THR A 149 -31.17 -2.15 14.42
C THR A 149 -30.38 -2.31 13.12
N ALA A 150 -30.42 -1.30 12.25
CA ALA A 150 -29.70 -1.34 10.98
C ALA A 150 -28.95 -0.03 10.68
N ILE A 151 -27.76 -0.13 10.12
CA ILE A 151 -26.99 0.98 9.56
C ILE A 151 -26.77 0.66 8.08
N ILE A 152 -27.31 1.48 7.19
CA ILE A 152 -27.00 1.37 5.75
C ILE A 152 -25.75 2.22 5.49
N TYR A 153 -24.63 1.57 5.23
CA TYR A 153 -23.38 2.21 4.87
C TYR A 153 -23.31 2.35 3.35
N ASP A 154 -23.72 3.52 2.86
CA ASP A 154 -23.83 3.84 1.43
C ASP A 154 -22.54 4.48 0.93
N GLN A 155 -21.67 3.63 0.36
CA GLN A 155 -20.43 4.06 -0.27
C GLN A 155 -19.99 3.06 -1.34
N THR A 156 -19.90 3.51 -2.59
CA THR A 156 -19.30 2.70 -3.65
C THR A 156 -17.85 2.33 -3.30
N CYS A 157 -17.55 1.04 -3.36
CA CYS A 157 -16.23 0.49 -3.09
C CYS A 157 -15.20 1.00 -4.09
N ALA A 158 -13.95 1.00 -3.64
CA ALA A 158 -12.89 1.68 -4.35
C ALA A 158 -12.52 1.00 -5.69
N THR A 159 -12.67 -0.32 -5.78
CA THR A 159 -12.47 -1.08 -7.02
C THR A 159 -13.51 -0.70 -8.08
N GLU A 160 -14.77 -0.55 -7.66
CA GLU A 160 -15.86 -0.14 -8.54
C GLU A 160 -15.71 1.32 -8.99
N LYS A 161 -15.37 2.25 -8.07
CA LYS A 161 -15.05 3.65 -8.41
C LYS A 161 -13.95 3.71 -9.49
N ARG A 162 -12.88 2.91 -9.36
CA ARG A 162 -11.79 2.84 -10.37
C ARG A 162 -12.30 2.33 -11.73
N ARG A 163 -13.13 1.28 -11.73
CA ARG A 163 -13.68 0.72 -12.97
C ARG A 163 -14.58 1.72 -13.68
N ARG A 164 -15.50 2.37 -12.96
CA ARG A 164 -16.41 3.38 -13.52
C ARG A 164 -15.65 4.56 -14.12
N ARG A 165 -14.63 5.08 -13.42
CA ARG A 165 -13.75 6.13 -13.94
C ARG A 165 -13.02 5.71 -15.22
N LYS A 166 -12.45 4.49 -15.26
CA LYS A 166 -11.81 3.95 -16.49
C LYS A 166 -12.79 3.82 -17.67
N ARG A 167 -14.07 3.55 -17.39
CA ARG A 167 -15.15 3.48 -18.41
C ARG A 167 -15.78 4.84 -18.72
N GLY A 168 -15.38 5.91 -18.06
CA GLY A 168 -15.98 7.24 -18.22
C GLY A 168 -17.38 7.39 -17.63
N THR A 169 -17.85 6.46 -16.79
CA THR A 169 -19.21 6.48 -16.19
C THR A 169 -19.24 7.06 -14.77
N MET A 170 -18.13 7.58 -14.29
CA MET A 170 -18.03 8.30 -13.01
C MET A 170 -17.01 9.42 -13.15
N VAL A 171 -17.34 10.60 -12.62
CA VAL A 171 -16.45 11.76 -12.62
C VAL A 171 -15.14 11.41 -11.94
N GLU A 172 -14.03 11.77 -12.59
CA GLU A 172 -12.71 11.65 -12.01
C GLU A 172 -12.41 12.92 -11.19
N PRO A 173 -12.23 12.84 -9.87
CA PRO A 173 -11.93 14.02 -9.07
C PRO A 173 -10.59 14.63 -9.50
N ASP A 174 -10.60 15.96 -9.69
CA ASP A 174 -9.42 16.75 -10.07
C ASP A 174 -8.60 17.15 -8.84
N LYS A 175 -8.31 16.14 -8.02
CA LYS A 175 -7.56 16.28 -6.77
C LYS A 175 -6.68 15.05 -6.58
N ARG A 176 -5.39 15.27 -6.33
CA ARG A 176 -4.40 14.22 -6.10
C ARG A 176 -3.61 14.51 -4.84
N VAL A 177 -3.19 13.46 -4.14
CA VAL A 177 -2.46 13.57 -2.88
C VAL A 177 -0.99 13.28 -3.13
N VAL A 178 -0.12 14.15 -2.63
CA VAL A 178 1.34 13.99 -2.65
C VAL A 178 1.84 14.04 -1.22
N ILE A 179 2.91 13.28 -0.93
CA ILE A 179 3.60 13.32 0.34
C ILE A 179 5.00 13.90 0.11
N ASN A 180 5.34 14.97 0.83
CA ASN A 180 6.72 15.43 0.90
C ASN A 180 7.54 14.45 1.78
N GLU A 181 8.39 13.65 1.13
CA GLU A 181 9.20 12.61 1.77
C GLU A 181 10.14 13.17 2.84
N LEU A 182 10.67 14.39 2.64
CA LEU A 182 11.54 15.04 3.62
C LEU A 182 10.77 15.43 4.88
N VAL A 183 9.48 15.75 4.77
CA VAL A 183 8.60 16.04 5.93
C VAL A 183 8.04 14.76 6.54
N CYS A 184 7.84 13.69 5.79
CA CYS A 184 7.30 12.43 6.32
C CYS A 184 8.19 11.81 7.41
N GLU A 185 7.59 11.32 8.50
CA GLU A 185 8.30 10.60 9.57
C GLU A 185 8.18 9.08 9.47
N GLY A 186 7.48 8.55 8.45
CA GLY A 186 7.32 7.10 8.28
C GLY A 186 6.49 6.43 9.38
N CYS A 187 5.69 7.19 10.13
CA CYS A 187 4.96 6.70 11.32
C CYS A 187 3.81 5.72 11.02
N GLY A 188 3.31 5.67 9.77
CA GLY A 188 2.23 4.77 9.37
C GLY A 188 0.82 5.21 9.78
N ASP A 189 0.63 6.32 10.49
CA ASP A 189 -0.72 6.77 10.91
C ASP A 189 -1.66 6.99 9.71
N CYS A 190 -1.14 7.51 8.59
CA CYS A 190 -1.91 7.58 7.35
C CYS A 190 -2.40 6.22 6.81
N SER A 191 -1.66 5.13 7.04
CA SER A 191 -2.09 3.76 6.72
C SER A 191 -3.16 3.29 7.71
N VAL A 192 -3.01 3.58 9.00
CA VAL A 192 -4.01 3.27 10.05
C VAL A 192 -5.35 3.96 9.73
N GLN A 193 -5.33 5.25 9.37
CA GLN A 193 -6.54 6.01 9.07
C GLN A 193 -7.22 5.58 7.75
N SER A 194 -6.47 5.09 6.77
CA SER A 194 -6.99 4.84 5.42
C SER A 194 -7.12 3.38 5.00
N ASN A 195 -6.44 2.48 5.70
CA ASN A 195 -6.27 1.08 5.32
C ASN A 195 -5.86 0.91 3.83
N CYS A 196 -5.02 1.82 3.32
CA CYS A 196 -4.78 1.99 1.89
C CYS A 196 -3.40 1.49 1.45
N LEU A 197 -3.38 0.53 0.52
CA LEU A 197 -2.14 0.01 -0.08
C LEU A 197 -1.45 0.97 -1.05
N SER A 198 -2.12 2.04 -1.48
CA SER A 198 -1.49 3.06 -2.33
C SER A 198 -0.60 4.02 -1.54
N VAL A 199 -0.56 3.91 -0.20
CA VAL A 199 0.39 4.63 0.66
C VAL A 199 1.64 3.77 0.82
N GLU A 200 2.51 3.78 -0.17
CA GLU A 200 3.65 2.87 -0.23
C GLU A 200 4.81 3.31 0.66
N PRO A 201 5.60 2.37 1.20
CA PRO A 201 6.89 2.69 1.75
C PRO A 201 7.87 3.12 0.66
N VAL A 202 8.75 4.06 0.99
CA VAL A 202 9.89 4.44 0.14
C VAL A 202 11.12 4.60 1.02
N GLU A 203 12.20 3.93 0.65
CA GLU A 203 13.49 4.09 1.33
C GLU A 203 14.18 5.35 0.83
N THR A 204 14.62 6.19 1.76
CA THR A 204 15.32 7.44 1.46
C THR A 204 16.60 7.51 2.29
N GLU A 205 17.49 8.45 1.95
CA GLU A 205 18.70 8.71 2.71
C GLU A 205 18.42 9.03 4.20
N PHE A 206 17.27 9.63 4.49
CA PHE A 206 16.82 10.02 5.83
C PHE A 206 15.91 8.98 6.49
N GLY A 207 16.03 7.72 6.06
CA GLY A 207 15.26 6.58 6.54
C GLY A 207 13.96 6.36 5.77
N ARG A 208 13.15 5.44 6.26
CA ARG A 208 11.91 5.02 5.61
C ARG A 208 10.83 6.08 5.65
N LYS A 209 10.22 6.37 4.51
CA LYS A 209 9.15 7.36 4.33
C LYS A 209 7.92 6.73 3.67
N ARG A 210 6.92 7.56 3.37
CA ARG A 210 5.71 7.18 2.65
C ARG A 210 5.58 8.00 1.38
N ARG A 211 5.07 7.38 0.32
CA ARG A 211 4.67 8.03 -0.93
C ARG A 211 3.28 7.56 -1.34
N ILE A 212 2.60 8.35 -2.16
CA ILE A 212 1.32 7.94 -2.76
C ILE A 212 1.60 7.41 -4.16
N ASN A 213 1.24 6.15 -4.41
CA ASN A 213 1.24 5.61 -5.76
C ASN A 213 0.06 6.21 -6.55
N GLN A 214 0.39 7.10 -7.49
CA GLN A 214 -0.59 7.86 -8.28
C GLN A 214 -1.38 7.00 -9.27
N ASN A 215 -0.83 5.85 -9.68
CA ASN A 215 -1.44 4.93 -10.64
C ASN A 215 -2.47 4.00 -9.96
N SER A 216 -2.20 3.64 -8.70
CA SER A 216 -3.08 2.77 -7.92
C SER A 216 -4.03 3.53 -6.99
N CYS A 217 -3.84 4.83 -6.76
CA CYS A 217 -4.65 5.63 -5.85
C CYS A 217 -6.14 5.66 -6.24
N ASN A 218 -7.02 5.37 -5.27
CA ASN A 218 -8.48 5.39 -5.49
C ASN A 218 -9.12 6.77 -5.27
N LYS A 219 -8.35 7.79 -4.87
CA LYS A 219 -8.86 9.15 -4.61
C LYS A 219 -9.98 9.19 -3.54
N ASP A 220 -9.83 8.41 -2.46
CA ASP A 220 -10.73 8.44 -1.28
C ASP A 220 -10.28 9.48 -0.23
N TYR A 221 -9.02 9.94 -0.32
CA TYR A 221 -8.41 10.97 0.51
C TYR A 221 -8.36 10.71 2.02
N SER A 222 -8.87 9.59 2.54
CA SER A 222 -8.79 9.27 3.98
C SER A 222 -7.37 9.19 4.53
N CYS A 223 -6.35 8.95 3.68
CA CYS A 223 -4.95 9.01 4.11
C CYS A 223 -4.53 10.41 4.61
N VAL A 224 -5.20 11.46 4.11
CA VAL A 224 -5.02 12.83 4.57
C VAL A 224 -5.53 13.01 5.99
N LYS A 225 -6.37 12.14 6.55
CA LYS A 225 -6.76 12.23 7.98
C LYS A 225 -5.61 11.90 8.92
N GLY A 226 -4.57 11.20 8.45
CA GLY A 226 -3.39 10.93 9.26
C GLY A 226 -2.73 12.23 9.74
N PHE A 227 -2.33 12.27 11.02
CA PHE A 227 -1.79 13.44 11.68
C PHE A 227 -0.34 13.68 11.26
N CYS A 228 -0.18 14.25 10.06
CA CYS A 228 1.11 14.49 9.43
C CYS A 228 1.04 15.73 8.50
N PRO A 229 1.95 16.72 8.65
CA PRO A 229 2.01 17.91 7.80
C PRO A 229 2.66 17.64 6.43
N SER A 230 3.09 16.41 6.14
CA SER A 230 3.72 16.06 4.86
C SER A 230 2.74 16.00 3.70
N PHE A 231 1.43 15.97 3.97
CA PHE A 231 0.39 15.82 2.96
C PHE A 231 0.12 17.13 2.24
N ILE A 232 0.16 17.06 0.92
CA ILE A 232 -0.22 18.14 0.01
C ILE A 232 -1.27 17.60 -0.94
N THR A 233 -2.31 18.38 -1.23
CA THR A 233 -3.25 18.06 -2.31
C THR A 233 -3.05 18.99 -3.49
N VAL A 234 -2.83 18.40 -4.65
CA VAL A 234 -2.75 19.05 -5.96
C VAL A 234 -4.17 19.08 -6.53
N GLU A 235 -4.72 20.26 -6.77
CA GLU A 235 -6.05 20.47 -7.34
C GLU A 235 -5.94 21.20 -8.69
N GLY A 236 -6.66 20.78 -9.72
CA GLY A 236 -6.57 21.35 -11.08
C GLY A 236 -5.53 20.69 -12.01
N GLY A 237 -4.60 19.92 -11.44
CA GLY A 237 -3.45 19.37 -12.14
C GLY A 237 -3.65 17.95 -12.63
N GLN A 238 -3.25 17.69 -13.88
CA GLN A 238 -3.17 16.33 -14.41
C GLN A 238 -1.79 15.75 -14.19
N LEU A 239 -1.70 14.42 -14.04
CA LEU A 239 -0.40 13.76 -14.12
C LEU A 239 0.17 14.02 -15.50
N LYS A 240 1.44 14.42 -15.55
CA LYS A 240 2.17 14.51 -16.82
C LYS A 240 2.04 13.17 -17.52
N SER A 241 1.32 13.19 -18.64
CA SER A 241 1.15 11.98 -19.42
C SER A 241 2.54 11.54 -19.90
N ALA A 242 2.80 10.25 -19.74
CA ALA A 242 3.92 9.54 -20.35
C ALA A 242 4.12 9.88 -21.85
N LYS A 243 3.06 10.35 -22.53
CA LYS A 243 3.05 10.77 -23.93
C LYS A 243 3.76 12.11 -24.21
N LYS A 244 3.93 13.01 -23.23
CA LYS A 244 4.49 14.36 -23.44
C LYS A 244 5.93 14.54 -22.96
N ALA A 245 6.54 13.53 -22.33
CA ALA A 245 7.99 13.49 -22.16
C ALA A 245 8.62 13.15 -23.52
N SER A 246 8.71 14.16 -24.39
CA SER A 246 9.24 14.09 -25.75
C SER A 246 10.77 13.99 -25.76
N THR A 247 11.29 12.97 -25.10
CA THR A 247 12.46 12.23 -25.57
C THR A 247 11.88 10.92 -26.10
N GLU A 248 12.03 10.66 -27.40
CA GLU A 248 11.50 9.46 -28.06
C GLU A 248 11.81 8.23 -27.20
N ARG A 249 10.76 7.66 -26.60
CA ARG A 249 10.92 6.38 -25.93
C ARG A 249 11.32 5.37 -27.01
N PRO A 250 12.27 4.48 -26.71
CA PRO A 250 12.70 3.51 -27.68
C PRO A 250 11.48 2.71 -28.17
N ASN A 251 11.40 2.51 -29.48
CA ASN A 251 10.35 1.70 -30.09
C ASN A 251 10.92 0.29 -30.33
N PRO A 252 10.35 -0.77 -29.74
CA PRO A 252 10.90 -2.11 -29.92
C PRO A 252 10.74 -2.61 -31.36
N PHE A 253 9.85 -2.04 -32.15
CA PHE A 253 9.65 -2.40 -33.56
C PHE A 253 10.66 -1.75 -34.51
N SER A 254 11.42 -0.74 -34.07
CA SER A 254 12.47 -0.09 -34.87
C SER A 254 13.87 -0.67 -34.64
N LEU A 255 14.01 -1.57 -33.67
CA LEU A 255 15.25 -2.27 -33.35
C LEU A 255 15.41 -3.53 -34.22
N PRO A 256 16.62 -4.06 -34.41
CA PRO A 256 16.85 -5.27 -35.21
C PRO A 256 15.97 -6.45 -34.76
N PRO A 257 15.57 -7.34 -35.70
CA PRO A 257 14.77 -8.50 -35.39
C PRO A 257 15.55 -9.46 -34.47
N ILE A 258 14.81 -10.10 -33.56
CA ILE A 258 15.33 -11.14 -32.66
C ILE A 258 14.96 -12.53 -33.17
N PRO A 259 15.70 -13.60 -32.81
CA PRO A 259 15.39 -14.96 -33.23
C PRO A 259 14.01 -15.41 -32.73
N GLU A 260 13.27 -16.16 -33.56
CA GLU A 260 12.02 -16.79 -33.11
C GLU A 260 12.31 -18.03 -32.24
N PRO A 261 11.58 -18.24 -31.14
CA PRO A 261 11.78 -19.39 -30.27
C PRO A 261 11.19 -20.67 -30.87
N VAL A 262 11.74 -21.81 -30.44
CA VAL A 262 11.07 -23.09 -30.64
C VAL A 262 9.93 -23.20 -29.62
N LEU A 263 8.70 -23.35 -30.11
CA LEU A 263 7.52 -23.47 -29.26
C LEU A 263 7.39 -24.90 -28.71
N PRO A 264 6.86 -25.06 -27.48
CA PRO A 264 6.66 -26.38 -26.90
C PRO A 264 5.52 -27.12 -27.60
N SER A 265 5.63 -28.45 -27.67
CA SER A 265 4.55 -29.32 -28.14
C SER A 265 3.42 -29.37 -27.10
N ALA A 266 2.17 -29.31 -27.58
CA ALA A 266 0.98 -29.47 -26.75
C ALA A 266 0.26 -30.80 -27.01
N ALA A 267 1.00 -31.84 -27.41
CA ALA A 267 0.43 -33.18 -27.61
C ALA A 267 -0.20 -33.76 -26.33
N LYS A 268 0.26 -33.28 -25.16
CA LYS A 268 -0.39 -33.42 -23.86
C LYS A 268 -0.70 -32.02 -23.33
N ALA A 269 -1.64 -31.93 -22.39
CA ALA A 269 -1.98 -30.67 -21.74
C ALA A 269 -0.72 -29.98 -21.17
N TRP A 270 -0.42 -28.81 -21.72
CA TRP A 270 0.63 -27.91 -21.26
C TRP A 270 0.05 -27.00 -20.18
N GLY A 271 0.50 -27.20 -18.94
CA GLY A 271 0.00 -26.51 -17.76
C GLY A 271 0.67 -25.16 -17.55
N ILE A 272 -0.10 -24.08 -17.65
CA ILE A 272 0.36 -22.71 -17.38
C ILE A 272 -0.36 -22.18 -16.15
N VAL A 273 0.39 -21.61 -15.21
CA VAL A 273 -0.17 -20.90 -14.05
C VAL A 273 0.31 -19.46 -14.06
N VAL A 274 -0.63 -18.52 -14.15
CA VAL A 274 -0.36 -17.08 -13.97
C VAL A 274 -0.68 -16.73 -12.53
N ALA A 275 0.31 -16.26 -11.79
CA ALA A 275 0.21 -15.98 -10.36
C ALA A 275 0.52 -14.50 -10.11
N GLY A 276 -0.40 -13.76 -9.50
CA GLY A 276 -0.19 -12.35 -9.22
C GLY A 276 -1.25 -11.72 -8.32
N VAL A 277 -1.15 -10.42 -8.12
CA VAL A 277 -2.10 -9.67 -7.30
C VAL A 277 -3.41 -9.39 -8.06
N GLY A 278 -4.54 -9.52 -7.37
CA GLY A 278 -5.86 -9.24 -7.93
C GLY A 278 -5.97 -7.80 -8.46
N GLY A 279 -6.57 -7.67 -9.65
CA GLY A 279 -6.77 -6.37 -10.31
C GLY A 279 -5.56 -5.81 -11.07
N THR A 280 -4.48 -6.59 -11.23
CA THR A 280 -3.32 -6.22 -12.08
C THR A 280 -3.37 -6.80 -13.50
N GLY A 281 -4.38 -7.62 -13.82
CA GLY A 281 -4.55 -8.23 -15.15
C GLY A 281 -4.11 -9.69 -15.25
N VAL A 282 -3.96 -10.41 -14.13
CA VAL A 282 -3.65 -11.85 -14.10
C VAL A 282 -4.65 -12.66 -14.93
N ILE A 283 -5.95 -12.43 -14.72
CA ILE A 283 -7.05 -13.09 -15.44
C ILE A 283 -7.02 -12.75 -16.94
N THR A 284 -6.59 -11.54 -17.29
CA THR A 284 -6.49 -11.11 -18.69
C THR A 284 -5.48 -11.95 -19.47
N ILE A 285 -4.38 -12.40 -18.85
CA ILE A 285 -3.44 -13.30 -19.51
C ILE A 285 -4.10 -14.65 -19.83
N GLY A 286 -4.89 -15.21 -18.90
CA GLY A 286 -5.67 -16.42 -19.14
C GLY A 286 -6.65 -16.27 -20.31
N GLN A 287 -7.34 -15.13 -20.40
CA GLN A 287 -8.24 -14.81 -21.52
C GLN A 287 -7.50 -14.68 -22.86
N LEU A 288 -6.33 -14.03 -22.88
CA LEU A 288 -5.51 -13.89 -24.09
C LEU A 288 -5.00 -15.24 -24.58
N LEU A 289 -4.48 -16.07 -23.68
CA LEU A 289 -4.04 -17.43 -23.98
C LEU A 289 -5.21 -18.28 -24.49
N GLY A 290 -6.38 -18.16 -23.86
CA GLY A 290 -7.54 -18.95 -24.27
C GLY A 290 -8.09 -18.56 -25.65
N MET A 291 -8.17 -17.26 -25.95
CA MET A 291 -8.56 -16.80 -27.28
C MET A 291 -7.51 -17.18 -28.34
N ALA A 292 -6.22 -17.07 -28.05
CA ALA A 292 -5.17 -17.49 -28.97
C ALA A 292 -5.20 -19.00 -29.25
N ALA A 293 -5.40 -19.84 -28.23
CA ALA A 293 -5.59 -21.29 -28.39
C ALA A 293 -6.83 -21.61 -29.23
N HIS A 294 -7.93 -20.90 -28.98
CA HIS A 294 -9.17 -21.04 -29.76
C HIS A 294 -8.98 -20.69 -31.24
N ILE A 295 -8.25 -19.61 -31.55
CA ILE A 295 -7.91 -19.23 -32.94
C ILE A 295 -7.11 -20.34 -33.64
N GLU A 296 -6.26 -21.06 -32.92
CA GLU A 296 -5.47 -22.19 -33.46
C GLU A 296 -6.23 -23.52 -33.51
N GLY A 297 -7.49 -23.56 -33.03
CA GLY A 297 -8.28 -24.80 -32.96
C GLY A 297 -7.79 -25.79 -31.90
N LYS A 298 -7.00 -25.33 -30.93
CA LYS A 298 -6.46 -26.16 -29.84
C LYS A 298 -7.48 -26.39 -28.73
N GLY A 299 -7.31 -27.48 -27.99
CA GLY A 299 -8.01 -27.70 -26.73
C GLY A 299 -7.55 -26.70 -25.67
N ILE A 300 -8.51 -26.10 -24.95
CA ILE A 300 -8.24 -25.12 -23.91
C ILE A 300 -9.20 -25.24 -22.74
N VAL A 301 -8.65 -25.20 -21.52
CA VAL A 301 -9.43 -24.97 -20.30
C VAL A 301 -8.75 -23.88 -19.48
N THR A 302 -9.54 -22.89 -19.03
CA THR A 302 -9.10 -21.85 -18.10
C THR A 302 -9.92 -21.93 -16.81
N GLN A 303 -9.23 -21.86 -15.68
CA GLN A 303 -9.85 -21.78 -14.35
C GLN A 303 -9.20 -20.65 -13.57
N ASP A 304 -9.95 -19.58 -13.34
CA ASP A 304 -9.51 -18.45 -12.55
C ASP A 304 -9.88 -18.63 -11.07
N SER A 305 -8.88 -18.50 -10.20
CA SER A 305 -9.04 -18.45 -8.76
C SER A 305 -8.71 -17.04 -8.29
N ALA A 306 -9.74 -16.21 -8.13
CA ALA A 306 -9.59 -14.91 -7.51
C ALA A 306 -9.60 -15.09 -5.97
N GLY A 307 -8.57 -14.59 -5.30
CA GLY A 307 -8.65 -14.31 -3.87
C GLY A 307 -9.73 -13.27 -3.57
N LEU A 308 -9.98 -13.01 -2.30
CA LEU A 308 -10.98 -12.00 -1.90
C LEU A 308 -10.69 -10.65 -2.55
N ALA A 309 -11.75 -9.85 -2.79
CA ALA A 309 -11.71 -8.55 -3.46
C ALA A 309 -10.96 -7.42 -2.70
N GLN A 310 -9.90 -7.75 -1.96
CA GLN A 310 -8.94 -6.78 -1.47
C GLN A 310 -7.91 -6.47 -2.55
N LYS A 311 -7.52 -5.20 -2.67
CA LYS A 311 -6.23 -4.88 -3.28
C LYS A 311 -5.14 -5.67 -2.56
N GLY A 312 -4.19 -6.25 -3.30
CA GLY A 312 -3.14 -7.07 -2.69
C GLY A 312 -3.52 -8.54 -2.47
N GLY A 313 -4.76 -8.97 -2.75
CA GLY A 313 -5.14 -10.37 -2.67
C GLY A 313 -4.48 -11.23 -3.77
N SER A 314 -4.09 -12.46 -3.44
CA SER A 314 -3.53 -13.39 -4.42
C SER A 314 -4.58 -13.83 -5.44
N THR A 315 -4.21 -13.89 -6.72
CA THR A 315 -5.06 -14.34 -7.83
C THR A 315 -4.25 -15.27 -8.71
N TRP A 316 -4.90 -16.34 -9.17
CA TRP A 316 -4.34 -17.32 -10.07
C TRP A 316 -5.22 -17.49 -11.30
N SER A 317 -4.60 -17.66 -12.45
CA SER A 317 -5.24 -18.21 -13.65
C SER A 317 -4.54 -19.53 -13.96
N HIS A 318 -5.28 -20.64 -13.91
CA HIS A 318 -4.82 -21.94 -14.36
C HIS A 318 -5.27 -22.13 -15.81
N ILE A 319 -4.33 -22.43 -16.70
CA ILE A 319 -4.58 -22.63 -18.12
C ILE A 319 -3.99 -23.97 -18.53
N GLN A 320 -4.77 -24.77 -19.25
CA GLN A 320 -4.30 -25.99 -19.90
C GLN A 320 -4.54 -25.87 -21.39
N ILE A 321 -3.48 -26.03 -22.18
CA ILE A 321 -3.54 -26.01 -23.65
C ILE A 321 -3.07 -27.36 -24.17
N ALA A 322 -3.84 -27.97 -25.07
CA ALA A 322 -3.47 -29.20 -25.75
C ALA A 322 -3.83 -29.12 -27.24
N ASP A 323 -3.21 -29.93 -28.09
CA ASP A 323 -3.52 -29.97 -29.53
C ASP A 323 -4.98 -30.43 -29.80
N SER A 324 -5.60 -31.15 -28.85
CA SER A 324 -7.04 -31.50 -28.86
C SER A 324 -7.64 -31.37 -27.45
N VAL A 325 -8.94 -31.08 -27.37
CA VAL A 325 -9.70 -31.04 -26.10
C VAL A 325 -9.64 -32.37 -25.35
N ASP A 326 -9.63 -33.50 -26.07
CA ASP A 326 -9.64 -34.84 -25.46
C ASP A 326 -8.37 -35.14 -24.65
N ALA A 327 -7.31 -34.36 -24.84
CA ALA A 327 -6.06 -34.48 -24.09
C ALA A 327 -6.05 -33.69 -22.76
N ILE A 328 -7.15 -33.01 -22.41
CA ILE A 328 -7.31 -32.25 -21.17
C ILE A 328 -8.27 -32.98 -20.23
N TYR A 329 -7.76 -33.48 -19.11
CA TYR A 329 -8.53 -34.29 -18.16
C TYR A 329 -8.96 -33.54 -16.89
N THR A 330 -8.45 -32.32 -16.67
CA THR A 330 -8.71 -31.55 -15.45
C THR A 330 -8.86 -30.07 -15.79
N THR A 331 -9.56 -29.31 -14.94
CA THR A 331 -9.71 -27.86 -15.12
C THR A 331 -8.56 -27.07 -14.50
N LYS A 332 -7.93 -27.63 -13.46
CA LYS A 332 -6.83 -27.00 -12.72
C LYS A 332 -5.52 -27.73 -13.01
N VAL A 333 -4.44 -26.97 -13.22
CA VAL A 333 -3.09 -27.52 -13.26
C VAL A 333 -2.81 -28.25 -11.94
N GLY A 334 -2.47 -29.53 -12.03
CA GLY A 334 -2.27 -30.40 -10.87
C GLY A 334 -0.99 -30.11 -10.08
N THR A 335 -0.84 -30.85 -8.99
CA THR A 335 0.36 -30.78 -8.15
C THR A 335 1.57 -31.25 -8.97
N ALA A 336 2.65 -30.47 -8.96
CA ALA A 336 3.87 -30.76 -9.71
C ALA A 336 3.69 -30.92 -11.25
N GLU A 337 2.61 -30.34 -11.81
CA GLU A 337 2.25 -30.45 -13.22
C GLU A 337 2.38 -29.14 -14.02
N ALA A 338 2.78 -28.03 -13.41
CA ALA A 338 3.01 -26.79 -14.14
C ALA A 338 4.24 -26.91 -15.05
N ASP A 339 4.06 -26.66 -16.34
CA ASP A 339 5.14 -26.54 -17.31
C ASP A 339 5.69 -25.10 -17.34
N LEU A 340 4.81 -24.11 -17.15
CA LEU A 340 5.14 -22.69 -17.05
C LEU A 340 4.41 -22.04 -15.87
N VAL A 341 5.15 -21.29 -15.05
CA VAL A 341 4.58 -20.34 -14.10
C VAL A 341 4.98 -18.92 -14.49
N ILE A 342 3.99 -18.07 -14.76
CA ILE A 342 4.18 -16.62 -14.94
C ILE A 342 3.89 -15.96 -13.60
N ALA A 343 4.93 -15.77 -12.79
CA ALA A 343 4.86 -15.13 -11.48
C ALA A 343 4.95 -13.60 -11.65
N CYS A 344 3.80 -12.97 -11.85
CA CYS A 344 3.65 -11.51 -11.95
C CYS A 344 3.91 -10.78 -10.62
N ASP A 345 3.90 -11.50 -9.49
CA ASP A 345 4.24 -11.00 -8.16
C ASP A 345 5.04 -12.06 -7.39
N PRO A 346 6.19 -11.72 -6.75
CA PRO A 346 7.01 -12.70 -6.03
C PRO A 346 6.33 -13.38 -4.85
N ILE A 347 5.48 -12.67 -4.11
CA ILE A 347 4.82 -13.22 -2.92
C ILE A 347 3.75 -14.23 -3.35
N VAL A 348 2.98 -13.91 -4.39
CA VAL A 348 2.02 -14.85 -4.97
C VAL A 348 2.72 -16.01 -5.66
N GLY A 349 3.85 -15.76 -6.34
CA GLY A 349 4.71 -16.78 -6.93
C GLY A 349 5.27 -17.77 -5.90
N ALA A 350 5.67 -17.28 -4.72
CA ALA A 350 6.19 -18.08 -3.61
C ALA A 350 5.10 -18.61 -2.66
N ASN A 351 3.82 -18.38 -2.96
CA ASN A 351 2.72 -18.92 -2.14
C ASN A 351 2.68 -20.45 -2.23
N LYS A 352 2.36 -21.13 -1.12
CA LYS A 352 2.18 -22.60 -1.06
C LYS A 352 1.36 -23.16 -2.22
N GLY A 353 0.27 -22.49 -2.61
CA GLY A 353 -0.57 -22.95 -3.73
C GLY A 353 0.15 -22.94 -5.09
N THR A 354 1.02 -21.96 -5.30
CA THR A 354 1.84 -21.83 -6.52
C THR A 354 3.04 -22.76 -6.49
N LEU A 355 3.72 -22.87 -5.34
CA LEU A 355 4.84 -23.80 -5.18
C LEU A 355 4.40 -25.26 -5.35
N ALA A 356 3.19 -25.62 -4.91
CA ALA A 356 2.67 -26.98 -5.01
C ALA A 356 2.49 -27.47 -6.47
N VAL A 357 2.30 -26.56 -7.44
CA VAL A 357 2.19 -26.95 -8.85
C VAL A 357 3.54 -27.05 -9.55
N MET A 358 4.62 -26.57 -8.94
CA MET A 358 5.96 -26.56 -9.52
C MET A 358 6.70 -27.89 -9.31
N ARG A 359 7.61 -28.21 -10.23
CA ARG A 359 8.54 -29.34 -10.11
C ARG A 359 9.87 -29.03 -10.79
N GLU A 360 10.97 -29.28 -10.09
CA GLU A 360 12.31 -29.22 -10.66
C GLU A 360 12.43 -30.13 -11.90
N GLY A 361 13.08 -29.62 -12.94
CA GLY A 361 13.25 -30.31 -14.22
C GLY A 361 12.01 -30.32 -15.14
N ARG A 362 10.86 -29.79 -14.68
CA ARG A 362 9.66 -29.59 -15.52
C ARG A 362 9.30 -28.11 -15.65
N SER A 363 9.10 -27.45 -14.51
CA SER A 363 8.55 -26.10 -14.48
C SER A 363 9.59 -25.06 -14.85
N TYR A 364 9.22 -24.16 -15.75
CA TYR A 364 9.91 -22.89 -15.95
C TYR A 364 9.15 -21.76 -15.26
N VAL A 365 9.85 -20.82 -14.63
CA VAL A 365 9.25 -19.67 -13.96
C VAL A 365 9.73 -18.37 -14.60
N ALA A 366 8.81 -17.59 -15.15
CA ALA A 366 9.04 -16.19 -15.46
C ALA A 366 8.64 -15.36 -14.24
N LEU A 367 9.61 -14.77 -13.54
CA LEU A 367 9.44 -14.06 -12.27
C LEU A 367 9.66 -12.56 -12.43
N ASN A 368 8.62 -11.78 -12.14
CA ASN A 368 8.76 -10.36 -11.90
C ASN A 368 9.31 -10.15 -10.48
N THR A 369 10.45 -9.49 -10.31
CA THR A 369 11.08 -9.29 -8.99
C THR A 369 10.58 -8.04 -8.24
N HIS A 370 9.65 -7.29 -8.82
CA HIS A 370 9.18 -6.04 -8.22
C HIS A 370 8.48 -6.26 -6.88
N GLY A 371 8.88 -5.48 -5.87
CA GLY A 371 8.32 -5.56 -4.52
C GLY A 371 7.05 -4.74 -4.33
N SER A 372 5.88 -5.41 -4.33
CA SER A 372 4.61 -4.77 -4.02
C SER A 372 4.24 -4.89 -2.53
N PRO A 373 3.72 -3.83 -1.89
CA PRO A 373 3.22 -3.93 -0.52
C PRO A 373 2.02 -4.87 -0.38
N THR A 374 2.03 -5.70 0.66
CA THR A 374 0.89 -6.59 0.99
C THR A 374 -0.07 -5.95 2.00
N ALA A 375 -1.22 -6.57 2.25
CA ALA A 375 -2.14 -6.13 3.32
C ALA A 375 -1.46 -6.02 4.70
N ALA A 376 -0.45 -6.87 4.98
CA ALA A 376 0.29 -6.85 6.25
C ALA A 376 1.04 -5.53 6.48
N PHE A 377 1.44 -4.84 5.41
CA PHE A 377 2.09 -3.53 5.50
C PHE A 377 1.20 -2.46 6.15
N VAL A 378 -0.12 -2.54 5.96
CA VAL A 378 -1.04 -1.51 6.48
C VAL A 378 -0.96 -1.39 8.01
N ASN A 379 -0.79 -2.52 8.69
CA ASN A 379 -0.75 -2.61 10.15
C ASN A 379 0.69 -2.67 10.70
N ASN A 380 1.70 -2.79 9.84
CA ASN A 380 3.09 -2.85 10.23
C ASN A 380 3.92 -1.82 9.44
N PRO A 381 4.23 -0.66 10.05
CA PRO A 381 4.96 0.39 9.36
C PRO A 381 6.38 -0.01 8.95
N ASP A 382 6.93 -1.03 9.61
CA ASP A 382 8.28 -1.58 9.43
C ASP A 382 8.31 -2.82 8.54
N TRP A 383 7.18 -3.27 8.01
CA TRP A 383 7.10 -4.44 7.12
C TRP A 383 8.11 -4.36 5.98
N GLN A 384 8.94 -5.38 5.80
CA GLN A 384 9.90 -5.44 4.69
C GLN A 384 9.42 -6.42 3.64
N PHE A 385 9.67 -6.08 2.37
CA PHE A 385 9.39 -6.99 1.27
C PHE A 385 10.37 -8.17 1.31
N PRO A 386 9.90 -9.42 1.45
CA PRO A 386 10.77 -10.58 1.65
C PRO A 386 11.35 -11.11 0.32
N GLN A 387 11.93 -10.22 -0.49
CA GLN A 387 12.37 -10.52 -1.86
C GLN A 387 13.23 -11.79 -1.93
N ALA A 388 14.33 -11.81 -1.18
CA ALA A 388 15.29 -12.91 -1.19
C ALA A 388 14.65 -14.24 -0.77
N SER A 389 13.70 -14.21 0.17
CA SER A 389 12.99 -15.42 0.60
C SER A 389 12.04 -15.93 -0.48
N CYS A 390 11.34 -15.04 -1.19
CA CYS A 390 10.45 -15.42 -2.29
C CYS A 390 11.25 -16.01 -3.45
N GLU A 391 12.33 -15.34 -3.87
CA GLU A 391 13.20 -15.82 -4.95
C GLU A 391 13.84 -17.17 -4.60
N ALA A 392 14.34 -17.34 -3.38
CA ALA A 392 14.91 -18.61 -2.92
C ALA A 392 13.88 -19.74 -2.90
N ALA A 393 12.65 -19.49 -2.43
CA ALA A 393 11.59 -20.50 -2.40
C ALA A 393 11.18 -20.95 -3.81
N ILE A 394 11.06 -20.01 -4.75
CA ILE A 394 10.73 -20.30 -6.16
C ILE A 394 11.87 -21.06 -6.83
N ALA A 395 13.12 -20.63 -6.62
CA ALA A 395 14.30 -21.30 -7.15
C ALA A 395 14.45 -22.73 -6.61
N ALA A 396 14.10 -22.97 -5.34
CA ALA A 396 14.09 -24.31 -4.75
C ALA A 396 13.01 -25.21 -5.36
N ALA A 397 11.84 -24.66 -5.73
CA ALA A 397 10.74 -25.46 -6.27
C ALA A 397 10.88 -25.78 -7.77
N ALA A 398 11.40 -24.85 -8.58
CA ALA A 398 11.56 -25.03 -10.03
C ALA A 398 12.99 -25.43 -10.47
N GLY A 399 13.97 -25.26 -9.59
CA GLY A 399 15.40 -25.33 -9.89
C GLY A 399 15.92 -23.98 -10.39
N ALA A 400 17.04 -23.50 -9.84
CA ALA A 400 17.57 -22.15 -10.09
C ALA A 400 17.83 -21.83 -11.58
N LYS A 401 18.15 -22.84 -12.40
CA LYS A 401 18.37 -22.70 -13.85
C LYS A 401 17.08 -22.47 -14.64
N ASN A 402 15.92 -22.79 -14.06
CA ASN A 402 14.62 -22.68 -14.71
C ASN A 402 13.83 -21.45 -14.24
N VAL A 403 14.50 -20.46 -13.63
CA VAL A 403 13.89 -19.21 -13.18
C VAL A 403 14.48 -18.04 -13.95
N GLY A 404 13.67 -17.40 -14.80
CA GLY A 404 13.98 -16.12 -15.43
C GLY A 404 13.43 -14.97 -14.60
N ALA A 405 14.29 -14.17 -13.96
CA ALA A 405 13.90 -13.14 -13.01
C ALA A 405 14.36 -11.74 -13.42
N PHE A 406 13.45 -10.76 -13.39
CA PHE A 406 13.77 -9.34 -13.64
C PHE A 406 12.66 -8.40 -13.11
N ASP A 407 12.98 -7.12 -12.92
CA ASP A 407 12.00 -6.10 -12.49
C ASP A 407 11.17 -5.63 -13.70
N ALA A 408 10.07 -6.34 -13.95
CA ALA A 408 9.21 -6.12 -15.09
C ALA A 408 8.36 -4.84 -14.95
N ASP A 409 7.96 -4.47 -13.72
CA ASP A 409 7.27 -3.21 -13.44
C ASP A 409 8.14 -2.00 -13.77
N HIS A 410 9.40 -2.01 -13.33
CA HIS A 410 10.32 -0.92 -13.65
C HIS A 410 10.49 -0.75 -15.16
N LEU A 411 10.64 -1.85 -15.91
CA LEU A 411 10.74 -1.81 -17.37
C LEU A 411 9.43 -1.30 -18.02
N ALA A 412 8.27 -1.78 -17.59
CA ALA A 412 6.97 -1.34 -18.12
C ALA A 412 6.75 0.16 -17.90
N VAL A 413 7.07 0.68 -16.71
CA VAL A 413 6.98 2.11 -16.41
C VAL A 413 7.95 2.93 -17.26
N LYS A 414 9.21 2.49 -17.40
CA LYS A 414 10.22 3.26 -18.16
C LYS A 414 9.99 3.25 -19.66
N LEU A 415 9.65 2.09 -20.23
CA LEU A 415 9.53 1.88 -21.68
C LEU A 415 8.16 2.29 -22.21
N ILE A 416 7.10 2.08 -21.43
CA ILE A 416 5.70 2.21 -21.91
C ILE A 416 4.94 3.27 -21.11
N GLY A 417 5.36 3.54 -19.87
CA GLY A 417 4.82 4.63 -19.04
C GLY A 417 3.87 4.19 -17.95
N ASP A 418 3.54 2.90 -17.85
CA ASP A 418 2.60 2.39 -16.86
C ASP A 418 2.93 0.93 -16.48
N SER A 419 2.89 0.65 -15.18
CA SER A 419 3.00 -0.68 -14.57
C SER A 419 1.86 -1.63 -14.98
N LEU A 420 0.74 -1.13 -15.51
CA LEU A 420 -0.34 -1.99 -16.03
C LEU A 420 0.11 -2.93 -17.16
N TYR A 421 1.21 -2.60 -17.85
CA TYR A 421 1.74 -3.40 -18.94
C TYR A 421 2.77 -4.45 -18.50
N THR A 422 3.01 -4.60 -17.20
CA THR A 422 3.89 -5.65 -16.65
C THR A 422 3.46 -7.05 -17.09
N ASN A 423 2.16 -7.37 -17.02
CA ASN A 423 1.71 -8.74 -17.32
C ASN A 423 1.84 -9.12 -18.81
N PRO A 424 1.44 -8.26 -19.78
CA PRO A 424 1.76 -8.49 -21.19
C PRO A 424 3.27 -8.63 -21.46
N LEU A 425 4.10 -7.82 -20.79
CA LEU A 425 5.55 -7.91 -20.89
C LEU A 425 6.07 -9.27 -20.37
N MET A 426 5.59 -9.72 -19.21
CA MET A 426 5.91 -11.04 -18.67
C MET A 426 5.46 -12.19 -19.60
N LEU A 427 4.30 -12.06 -20.25
CA LEU A 427 3.82 -13.02 -21.24
C LEU A 427 4.75 -13.07 -22.47
N GLY A 428 5.17 -11.91 -22.99
CA GLY A 428 6.12 -11.84 -24.09
C GLY A 428 7.49 -12.43 -23.74
N TYR A 429 7.97 -12.21 -22.51
CA TYR A 429 9.18 -12.84 -22.00
C TYR A 429 9.05 -14.37 -21.97
N ALA A 430 7.97 -14.90 -21.38
CA ALA A 430 7.75 -16.33 -21.30
C ALA A 430 7.59 -16.99 -22.68
N TRP A 431 6.97 -16.28 -23.62
CA TRP A 431 6.83 -16.73 -25.00
C TRP A 431 8.18 -16.85 -25.71
N GLN A 432 9.02 -15.81 -25.60
CA GLN A 432 10.36 -15.80 -26.20
C GLN A 432 11.32 -16.83 -25.58
N GLN A 433 11.07 -17.26 -24.35
CA GLN A 433 11.76 -18.39 -23.71
C GLN A 433 11.28 -19.76 -24.20
N GLY A 434 10.36 -19.82 -25.18
CA GLY A 434 9.83 -21.05 -25.75
C GLY A 434 8.94 -21.84 -24.78
N ARG A 435 8.18 -21.15 -23.90
CA ARG A 435 7.39 -21.80 -22.84
C ARG A 435 5.88 -21.73 -23.03
N VAL A 436 5.41 -21.15 -24.13
CA VAL A 436 3.98 -20.98 -24.45
C VAL A 436 3.69 -21.69 -25.78
N PRO A 437 2.78 -22.69 -25.83
CA PRO A 437 2.54 -23.52 -27.02
C PRO A 437 1.59 -22.86 -28.02
N LEU A 438 1.78 -21.57 -28.31
CA LEU A 438 0.93 -20.77 -29.19
C LEU A 438 1.79 -19.91 -30.10
N SER A 439 1.35 -19.70 -31.32
CA SER A 439 2.06 -18.87 -32.29
C SER A 439 2.00 -17.38 -31.93
N HIS A 440 3.02 -16.64 -32.39
CA HIS A 440 3.06 -15.19 -32.26
C HIS A 440 1.81 -14.52 -32.85
N ALA A 441 1.40 -14.96 -34.05
CA ALA A 441 0.27 -14.40 -34.78
C ALA A 441 -1.05 -14.50 -33.99
N SER A 442 -1.32 -15.67 -33.39
CA SER A 442 -2.53 -15.89 -32.59
C SER A 442 -2.56 -15.06 -31.31
N LEU A 443 -1.41 -14.90 -30.64
CA LEU A 443 -1.28 -14.02 -29.47
C LEU A 443 -1.50 -12.55 -29.85
N MET A 444 -0.90 -12.09 -30.95
CA MET A 444 -1.11 -10.73 -31.44
C MET A 444 -2.56 -10.47 -31.84
N ARG A 445 -3.23 -11.47 -32.41
CA ARG A 445 -4.66 -11.39 -32.78
C ARG A 445 -5.57 -11.41 -31.55
N ALA A 446 -5.26 -12.23 -30.54
CA ALA A 446 -6.00 -12.23 -29.28
C ALA A 446 -5.91 -10.86 -28.56
N ILE A 447 -4.74 -10.20 -28.61
CA ILE A 447 -4.58 -8.83 -28.08
C ILE A 447 -5.44 -7.82 -28.86
N GLU A 448 -5.53 -7.93 -30.20
CA GLU A 448 -6.43 -7.08 -31.00
C GLU A 448 -7.90 -7.29 -30.62
N LEU A 449 -8.34 -8.54 -30.54
CA LEU A 449 -9.72 -8.91 -30.24
C LEU A 449 -10.14 -8.51 -28.82
N ASN A 450 -9.19 -8.42 -27.88
CA ASN A 450 -9.46 -7.87 -26.56
C ASN A 450 -9.88 -6.40 -26.61
N GLY A 451 -9.40 -5.63 -27.60
CA GLY A 451 -9.86 -4.27 -27.91
C GLY A 451 -9.43 -3.18 -26.92
N VAL A 452 -8.66 -3.50 -25.86
CA VAL A 452 -8.26 -2.54 -24.84
C VAL A 452 -6.80 -2.13 -25.01
N GLN A 453 -6.55 -0.89 -25.41
CA GLN A 453 -5.19 -0.32 -25.54
C GLN A 453 -4.23 -1.23 -26.32
N VAL A 454 -4.69 -1.70 -27.48
CA VAL A 454 -4.05 -2.75 -28.30
C VAL A 454 -2.57 -2.45 -28.55
N ASP A 455 -2.23 -1.24 -29.00
CA ASP A 455 -0.85 -0.88 -29.33
C ASP A 455 0.10 -1.00 -28.14
N ASN A 456 -0.28 -0.45 -26.98
CA ASN A 456 0.57 -0.51 -25.79
C ASN A 456 0.75 -1.95 -25.28
N ASN A 457 -0.27 -2.80 -25.39
CA ASN A 457 -0.16 -4.22 -25.01
C ASN A 457 0.76 -4.98 -25.97
N ARG A 458 0.74 -4.66 -27.27
CA ARG A 458 1.67 -5.21 -28.27
C ARG A 458 3.10 -4.78 -28.01
N THR A 459 3.31 -3.49 -27.81
CA THR A 459 4.61 -2.92 -27.43
C THR A 459 5.15 -3.57 -26.16
N ALA A 460 4.30 -3.82 -25.16
CA ALA A 460 4.68 -4.49 -23.94
C ALA A 460 5.13 -5.93 -24.15
N PHE A 461 4.34 -6.71 -24.90
CA PHE A 461 4.70 -8.07 -25.27
C PHE A 461 6.04 -8.11 -26.00
N GLU A 462 6.25 -7.22 -26.95
CA GLU A 462 7.51 -7.15 -27.73
C GLU A 462 8.72 -6.77 -26.84
N TRP A 463 8.56 -5.83 -25.91
CA TRP A 463 9.60 -5.54 -24.91
C TRP A 463 9.92 -6.75 -24.03
N GLY A 464 8.91 -7.54 -23.70
CA GLY A 464 9.06 -8.82 -23.00
C GLY A 464 9.95 -9.78 -23.77
N ARG A 465 9.70 -9.94 -25.07
CA ARG A 465 10.55 -10.78 -25.94
C ARG A 465 11.99 -10.28 -25.95
N ARG A 466 12.20 -8.98 -26.14
CA ARG A 466 13.54 -8.39 -26.12
C ARG A 466 14.25 -8.60 -24.78
N ALA A 467 13.54 -8.48 -23.66
CA ALA A 467 14.10 -8.74 -22.33
C ALA A 467 14.49 -10.21 -22.13
N ALA A 468 13.79 -11.16 -22.76
CA ALA A 468 14.17 -12.57 -22.75
C ALA A 468 15.41 -12.87 -23.61
N HIS A 469 15.59 -12.13 -24.72
CA HIS A 469 16.74 -12.27 -25.60
C HIS A 469 18.01 -11.59 -25.04
N ASP A 470 17.90 -10.33 -24.62
CA ASP A 470 18.99 -9.53 -24.04
C ASP A 470 18.47 -8.50 -23.03
N LEU A 471 18.36 -8.92 -21.77
CA LEU A 471 17.93 -8.06 -20.68
C LEU A 471 18.90 -6.90 -20.42
N ALA A 472 20.21 -7.08 -20.66
CA ALA A 472 21.22 -6.07 -20.38
C ALA A 472 21.08 -4.89 -21.35
N ALA A 473 20.89 -5.17 -22.64
CA ALA A 473 20.63 -4.15 -23.65
C ALA A 473 19.33 -3.38 -23.36
N VAL A 474 18.25 -4.08 -22.99
CA VAL A 474 16.98 -3.41 -22.64
C VAL A 474 17.15 -2.52 -21.41
N LYS A 475 17.88 -2.97 -20.38
CA LYS A 475 18.16 -2.16 -19.19
C LYS A 475 18.96 -0.91 -19.54
N ALA A 476 19.96 -1.01 -20.41
CA ALA A 476 20.79 0.12 -20.85
C ALA A 476 19.94 1.23 -21.50
N LEU A 477 18.87 0.88 -22.23
CA LEU A 477 17.93 1.86 -22.81
C LEU A 477 17.12 2.64 -21.76
N THR A 478 17.00 2.12 -20.54
CA THR A 478 16.21 2.73 -19.45
C THR A 478 17.05 3.45 -18.40
N GLN A 479 18.37 3.26 -18.42
CA GLN A 479 19.28 3.90 -17.49
C GLN A 479 19.55 5.34 -17.93
N THR A 480 19.06 6.31 -17.16
CA THR A 480 19.67 7.64 -17.13
C THR A 480 21.03 7.46 -16.46
N ALA A 481 22.11 7.97 -17.06
CA ALA A 481 23.48 7.79 -16.57
C ALA A 481 23.63 8.25 -15.10
N GLN A 482 23.38 7.34 -14.15
CA GLN A 482 23.82 7.47 -12.78
C GLN A 482 24.92 6.45 -12.59
N VAL A 483 26.12 6.99 -12.42
CA VAL A 483 27.33 6.25 -12.10
C VAL A 483 27.07 5.50 -10.79
N ILE A 484 26.99 4.17 -10.86
CA ILE A 484 27.01 3.33 -9.67
C ILE A 484 28.47 3.30 -9.21
N GLU A 485 28.84 4.24 -8.35
CA GLU A 485 30.09 4.13 -7.60
C GLU A 485 29.96 2.99 -6.59
N PHE A 486 30.82 1.97 -6.71
CA PHE A 486 31.04 0.98 -5.67
C PHE A 486 31.75 1.68 -4.48
N VAL A 487 30.96 2.24 -3.57
CA VAL A 487 31.47 2.93 -2.37
C VAL A 487 31.95 1.90 -1.33
N ARG A 488 33.26 1.88 -1.05
CA ARG A 488 33.85 1.13 0.08
C ARG A 488 33.20 1.56 1.40
N LYS A 489 32.93 0.62 2.31
CA LYS A 489 32.22 0.85 3.60
C LYS A 489 32.72 2.07 4.41
N THR A 490 34.02 2.37 4.42
CA THR A 490 34.59 3.53 5.14
C THR A 490 34.14 4.88 4.57
N LYS A 491 33.86 4.97 3.26
CA LYS A 491 33.30 6.18 2.65
C LYS A 491 31.84 6.42 3.03
N VAL A 492 31.09 5.37 3.42
CA VAL A 492 29.65 5.46 3.70
C VAL A 492 29.37 6.29 4.95
N LEU A 493 30.12 6.11 6.04
CA LEU A 493 29.92 6.89 7.27
C LEU A 493 30.34 8.36 7.09
N ASP A 494 31.50 8.62 6.48
CA ASP A 494 31.98 9.99 6.28
C ASP A 494 31.04 10.77 5.33
N GLU A 495 30.57 10.15 4.25
CA GLU A 495 29.54 10.73 3.38
C GLU A 495 28.22 10.97 4.12
N MET A 496 27.80 10.01 4.97
CA MET A 496 26.60 10.14 5.81
C MET A 496 26.68 11.33 6.76
N VAL A 497 27.83 11.51 7.42
CA VAL A 497 28.10 12.62 8.34
C VAL A 497 28.16 13.94 7.57
N ALA A 498 28.89 14.00 6.46
CA ALA A 498 29.03 15.22 5.66
C ALA A 498 27.67 15.75 5.18
N LYS A 499 26.80 14.88 4.66
CA LYS A 499 25.45 15.27 4.21
C LYS A 499 24.57 15.75 5.36
N ARG A 500 24.65 15.09 6.53
CA ARG A 500 23.91 15.50 7.73
C ARG A 500 24.43 16.82 8.31
N VAL A 501 25.73 17.08 8.24
CA VAL A 501 26.33 18.37 8.63
C VAL A 501 25.83 19.50 7.73
N ALA A 502 25.80 19.28 6.40
CA ALA A 502 25.22 20.25 5.46
C ALA A 502 23.74 20.50 5.78
N PHE A 503 22.96 19.43 5.98
CA PHE A 503 21.55 19.55 6.34
C PHE A 503 21.33 20.29 7.67
N LEU A 504 22.09 19.98 8.72
CA LEU A 504 21.97 20.64 10.02
C LEU A 504 22.42 22.11 10.00
N THR A 505 23.34 22.45 9.09
CA THR A 505 23.75 23.84 8.84
C THR A 505 22.59 24.63 8.24
N ASP A 506 21.90 24.06 7.25
CA ASP A 506 20.71 24.66 6.66
C ASP A 506 19.53 24.68 7.65
N TYR A 507 19.39 23.64 8.47
CA TYR A 507 18.39 23.53 9.52
C TYR A 507 18.52 24.67 10.53
N GLN A 508 19.71 24.86 11.12
CA GLN A 508 19.98 25.87 12.15
C GLN A 508 21.16 26.76 11.76
N ASN A 509 22.39 26.25 11.93
CA ASN A 509 23.65 26.93 11.63
C ASN A 509 24.85 25.96 11.74
N VAL A 510 26.04 26.46 11.37
CA VAL A 510 27.31 25.70 11.40
C VAL A 510 27.66 25.20 12.81
N ALA A 511 27.43 26.01 13.85
CA ALA A 511 27.74 25.63 15.22
C ALA A 511 26.90 24.44 15.70
N TYR A 512 25.62 24.39 15.32
CA TYR A 512 24.73 23.27 15.63
C TYR A 512 25.16 21.99 14.90
N ALA A 513 25.55 22.10 13.63
CA ALA A 513 26.08 20.99 12.86
C ALA A 513 27.42 20.46 13.42
N ALA A 514 28.28 21.35 13.93
CA ALA A 514 29.54 20.98 14.56
C ALA A 514 29.33 20.17 15.85
N GLN A 515 28.29 20.45 16.64
CA GLN A 515 27.94 19.62 17.81
C GLN A 515 27.58 18.19 17.41
N TYR A 516 26.81 18.02 16.33
CA TYR A 516 26.49 16.71 15.79
C TYR A 516 27.76 15.97 15.35
N GLN A 517 28.61 16.63 14.54
CA GLN A 517 29.84 16.03 14.02
C GLN A 517 30.78 15.63 15.17
N GLY A 518 30.99 16.50 16.15
CA GLY A 518 31.86 16.24 17.29
C GLY A 518 31.35 15.06 18.15
N PHE A 519 30.04 14.92 18.32
CA PHE A 519 29.48 13.80 19.07
C PHE A 519 29.63 12.46 18.32
N VAL A 520 29.39 12.44 17.01
CA VAL A 520 29.62 11.23 16.20
C VAL A 520 31.10 10.85 16.21
N GLU A 521 32.00 11.83 16.15
CA GLU A 521 33.44 11.58 16.23
C GLU A 521 33.85 10.97 17.58
N LYS A 522 33.27 11.45 18.68
CA LYS A 522 33.47 10.88 20.01
C LYS A 522 33.09 9.39 20.06
N VAL A 523 31.95 9.03 19.48
CA VAL A 523 31.51 7.63 19.38
C VAL A 523 32.45 6.82 18.49
N ARG A 524 32.88 7.38 17.36
CA ARG A 524 33.81 6.74 16.42
C ARG A 524 35.14 6.38 17.08
N VAL A 525 35.71 7.30 17.86
CA VAL A 525 36.95 7.07 18.61
C VAL A 525 36.77 5.98 19.67
N ALA A 526 35.64 5.98 20.37
CA ALA A 526 35.35 4.95 21.37
C ALA A 526 35.05 3.56 20.77
N GLU A 527 34.49 3.49 19.56
CA GLU A 527 34.20 2.23 18.86
C GLU A 527 35.42 1.67 18.12
N ALA A 528 36.40 2.51 17.74
CA ALA A 528 37.56 2.12 16.94
C ALA A 528 38.32 0.88 17.46
N PRO A 529 38.55 0.69 18.78
CA PRO A 529 39.19 -0.51 19.32
C PRO A 529 38.44 -1.83 19.03
N LEU A 530 37.14 -1.76 18.69
CA LEU A 530 36.29 -2.91 18.41
C LEU A 530 36.26 -3.32 16.93
N ALA A 531 37.01 -2.63 16.07
CA ALA A 531 37.02 -2.85 14.62
C ALA A 531 35.61 -2.84 13.97
N SER A 532 34.72 -2.00 14.51
CA SER A 532 33.34 -1.80 14.04
C SER A 532 33.06 -0.31 13.80
N GLN A 533 32.09 -0.01 12.93
CA GLN A 533 31.51 1.32 12.74
C GLN A 533 29.98 1.34 12.93
N LYS A 534 29.39 0.21 13.33
CA LYS A 534 27.93 0.05 13.43
C LYS A 534 27.32 1.00 14.45
N LEU A 535 27.98 1.22 15.59
CA LEU A 535 27.48 2.11 16.64
C LEU A 535 27.56 3.56 16.17
N SER A 536 28.67 3.92 15.55
CA SER A 536 28.89 5.24 14.94
C SER A 536 27.85 5.55 13.86
N GLU A 537 27.55 4.59 12.98
CA GLU A 537 26.48 4.70 11.97
C GLU A 537 25.08 4.85 12.61
N ALA A 538 24.78 4.07 13.66
CA ALA A 538 23.52 4.18 14.38
C ALA A 538 23.37 5.55 15.04
N VAL A 539 24.39 6.03 15.77
CA VAL A 539 24.36 7.35 16.41
C VAL A 539 24.31 8.46 15.36
N ALA A 540 25.07 8.38 14.27
CA ALA A 540 25.00 9.34 13.16
C ALA A 540 23.57 9.44 12.58
N ARG A 541 22.88 8.31 12.44
CA ARG A 541 21.49 8.29 11.98
C ARG A 541 20.52 8.89 12.99
N TYR A 542 20.57 8.43 14.24
CA TYR A 542 19.53 8.71 15.22
C TYR A 542 19.73 10.00 16.00
N LEU A 543 20.98 10.42 16.25
CA LEU A 543 21.25 11.76 16.76
C LEU A 543 20.80 12.81 15.75
N PHE A 544 21.08 12.60 14.46
CA PHE A 544 20.58 13.50 13.41
C PHE A 544 19.06 13.56 13.40
N LYS A 545 18.36 12.42 13.48
CA LYS A 545 16.89 12.38 13.55
C LYS A 545 16.34 13.22 14.71
N LEU A 546 16.94 13.12 15.89
CA LEU A 546 16.53 13.89 17.07
C LEU A 546 16.89 15.38 16.94
N MET A 547 18.07 15.70 16.39
CA MET A 547 18.53 17.08 16.24
C MET A 547 17.82 17.84 15.12
N ALA A 548 17.37 17.14 14.08
CA ALA A 548 16.60 17.67 12.95
C ALA A 548 15.09 17.41 13.14
N TYR A 549 14.58 17.62 14.36
CA TYR A 549 13.16 17.49 14.64
C TYR A 549 12.36 18.50 13.81
N LYS A 550 11.22 18.04 13.30
CA LYS A 550 10.42 18.76 12.29
C LYS A 550 9.46 19.71 12.95
N ASP A 551 10.00 20.86 13.32
CA ASP A 551 9.24 21.99 13.80
C ASP A 551 8.62 22.83 12.70
N GLU A 552 7.88 23.84 13.10
CA GLU A 552 7.14 24.72 12.21
C GLU A 552 8.08 25.40 11.19
N TYR A 553 9.28 25.79 11.63
CA TYR A 553 10.31 26.38 10.78
C TYR A 553 10.88 25.37 9.78
N GLU A 554 11.15 24.13 10.21
CA GLU A 554 11.71 23.10 9.35
C GLU A 554 10.68 22.57 8.36
N VAL A 555 9.44 22.32 8.79
CA VAL A 555 8.33 21.95 7.89
C VAL A 555 8.14 23.01 6.83
N ALA A 556 8.20 24.29 7.20
CA ALA A 556 8.14 25.40 6.25
C ALA A 556 9.29 25.35 5.24
N ARG A 557 10.54 25.22 5.71
CA ARG A 557 11.74 25.12 4.87
C ARG A 557 11.61 23.98 3.86
N LEU A 558 11.22 22.79 4.31
CA LEU A 558 11.11 21.59 3.49
C LEU A 558 9.96 21.65 2.48
N HIS A 559 8.86 22.34 2.77
CA HIS A 559 7.78 22.57 1.81
C HIS A 559 8.10 23.66 0.78
N THR A 560 9.03 24.55 1.11
CA THR A 560 9.56 25.58 0.19
C THR A 560 10.83 25.16 -0.55
N ASP A 561 11.33 23.95 -0.28
CA ASP A 561 12.53 23.42 -0.91
C ASP A 561 12.33 23.28 -2.43
N GLN A 562 13.28 23.80 -3.20
CA GLN A 562 13.18 23.82 -4.65
C GLN A 562 13.18 22.40 -5.23
N GLY A 563 13.98 21.49 -4.65
CA GLY A 563 14.02 20.08 -5.07
C GLY A 563 12.68 19.38 -4.89
N PHE A 564 11.93 19.71 -3.84
CA PHE A 564 10.57 19.22 -3.67
C PHE A 564 9.59 19.81 -4.69
N LEU A 565 9.61 21.14 -4.88
CA LEU A 565 8.71 21.81 -5.84
C LEU A 565 8.96 21.36 -7.28
N ASP A 566 10.23 21.15 -7.66
CA ASP A 566 10.61 20.63 -8.97
C ASP A 566 10.13 19.20 -9.18
N LYS A 567 10.18 18.35 -8.14
CA LYS A 567 9.60 17.00 -8.19
C LYS A 567 8.09 17.03 -8.44
N VAL A 568 7.36 17.93 -7.79
CA VAL A 568 5.92 18.12 -8.04
C VAL A 568 5.69 18.61 -9.46
N ALA A 569 6.42 19.64 -9.90
CA ALA A 569 6.33 20.16 -11.26
C ALA A 569 6.73 19.14 -12.34
N ALA A 570 7.61 18.19 -12.04
CA ALA A 570 7.97 17.08 -12.92
C ALA A 570 6.86 16.01 -13.01
N GLN A 571 6.01 15.88 -11.99
CA GLN A 571 4.92 14.89 -11.95
C GLN A 571 3.60 15.42 -12.53
N PHE A 572 3.34 16.72 -12.42
CA PHE A 572 2.05 17.33 -12.79
C PHE A 572 2.19 18.35 -13.93
N GLU A 573 1.17 18.43 -14.79
CA GLU A 573 1.00 19.45 -15.83
C GLU A 573 -0.35 20.15 -15.69
N GLY A 574 -0.48 21.30 -16.37
CA GLY A 574 -1.66 22.17 -16.30
C GLY A 574 -1.60 23.17 -15.14
N ASP A 575 -2.66 23.95 -15.01
CA ASP A 575 -2.82 24.96 -13.96
C ASP A 575 -3.27 24.30 -12.66
N TYR A 576 -2.33 24.02 -11.77
CA TYR A 576 -2.62 23.37 -10.49
C TYR A 576 -2.34 24.25 -9.27
N LYS A 577 -3.10 23.98 -8.22
CA LYS A 577 -2.99 24.62 -6.91
C LYS A 577 -2.54 23.60 -5.88
N LEU A 578 -1.57 23.99 -5.05
CA LEU A 578 -1.11 23.20 -3.92
C LEU A 578 -1.84 23.63 -2.66
N ASN A 579 -2.55 22.70 -2.02
CA ASN A 579 -3.14 22.91 -0.71
C ASN A 579 -2.39 22.07 0.33
N TYR A 580 -2.09 22.68 1.48
CA TYR A 580 -1.31 22.08 2.56
C TYR A 580 -2.22 21.65 3.70
N HIS A 581 -1.98 20.48 4.27
CA HIS A 581 -2.80 19.95 5.36
C HIS A 581 -2.05 20.06 6.68
N LEU A 582 -2.49 20.95 7.56
CA LEU A 582 -1.76 21.33 8.78
C LEU A 582 -2.70 21.42 9.99
N ALA A 583 -2.13 21.26 11.19
CA ALA A 583 -2.83 21.49 12.45
C ALA A 583 -1.98 22.43 13.32
N PRO A 584 -1.99 23.76 13.08
CA PRO A 584 -1.17 24.70 13.83
C PRO A 584 -1.51 24.62 15.33
N PRO A 585 -0.56 24.30 16.23
CA PRO A 585 -0.86 23.96 17.63
C PRO A 585 -1.68 25.01 18.40
N LEU A 586 -1.51 26.29 18.07
CA LEU A 586 -2.18 27.41 18.75
C LEU A 586 -3.58 27.73 18.20
N LEU A 587 -3.90 27.26 16.99
CA LEU A 587 -5.14 27.64 16.28
C LEU A 587 -6.03 26.44 15.92
N ALA A 588 -5.48 25.22 15.97
CA ALA A 588 -6.18 24.03 15.52
C ALA A 588 -7.30 23.63 16.50
N LYS A 589 -8.43 23.23 15.92
CA LYS A 589 -9.55 22.63 16.67
C LYS A 589 -9.13 21.31 17.28
N LYS A 590 -9.79 20.91 18.38
CA LYS A 590 -9.63 19.60 19.00
C LYS A 590 -10.84 18.71 18.69
N ASN A 591 -10.62 17.40 18.56
CA ASN A 591 -11.69 16.40 18.49
C ASN A 591 -12.20 16.02 19.91
N ASP A 592 -13.16 15.11 19.99
CA ASP A 592 -13.73 14.62 21.26
C ASP A 592 -12.70 13.94 22.18
N LYS A 593 -11.55 13.53 21.64
CA LYS A 593 -10.43 12.94 22.39
C LYS A 593 -9.40 13.99 22.83
N GLY A 594 -9.63 15.28 22.54
CA GLY A 594 -8.71 16.37 22.83
C GLY A 594 -7.53 16.48 21.86
N GLU A 595 -7.52 15.72 20.76
CA GLU A 595 -6.44 15.69 19.76
C GLU A 595 -6.67 16.79 18.71
N LEU A 596 -5.58 17.42 18.24
CA LEU A 596 -5.64 18.44 17.20
C LEU A 596 -6.16 17.87 15.87
N VAL A 597 -7.04 18.62 15.21
CA VAL A 597 -7.63 18.26 13.91
C VAL A 597 -6.93 19.02 12.80
N LYS A 598 -6.54 18.27 11.76
CA LYS A 598 -5.87 18.81 10.58
C LYS A 598 -6.85 19.52 9.65
N GLN A 599 -6.43 20.67 9.11
CA GLN A 599 -7.21 21.50 8.21
C GLN A 599 -6.45 21.78 6.91
N SER A 600 -7.21 22.09 5.85
CA SER A 600 -6.66 22.43 4.54
C SER A 600 -6.37 23.93 4.45
N PHE A 601 -5.15 24.28 4.10
CA PHE A 601 -4.68 25.64 3.85
C PHE A 601 -4.40 25.81 2.36
N GLY A 602 -4.89 26.92 1.80
CA GLY A 602 -4.78 27.21 0.37
C GLY A 602 -3.35 27.50 -0.12
N PRO A 603 -3.17 27.77 -1.42
CA PRO A 603 -1.85 28.04 -2.04
C PRO A 603 -1.06 29.18 -1.41
N TRP A 604 -1.74 30.14 -0.78
CA TRP A 604 -1.12 31.25 -0.06
C TRP A 604 -0.15 30.77 1.05
N MET A 605 -0.36 29.57 1.59
CA MET A 605 0.46 28.99 2.65
C MET A 605 1.93 28.80 2.21
N LEU A 606 2.20 28.58 0.93
CA LEU A 606 3.57 28.52 0.42
C LEU A 606 4.31 29.85 0.63
N GLY A 607 3.61 30.98 0.44
CA GLY A 607 4.16 32.32 0.75
C GLY A 607 4.45 32.48 2.23
N ALA A 608 3.53 32.06 3.10
CA ALA A 608 3.72 32.06 4.54
C ALA A 608 4.91 31.19 4.98
N PHE A 609 5.07 30.00 4.39
CA PHE A 609 6.21 29.14 4.66
C PHE A 609 7.55 29.75 4.23
N ARG A 610 7.61 30.50 3.12
CA ARG A 610 8.85 31.19 2.71
C ARG A 610 9.29 32.23 3.74
N VAL A 611 8.34 32.91 4.38
CA VAL A 611 8.64 33.85 5.47
C VAL A 611 9.06 33.09 6.71
N LEU A 612 8.29 32.08 7.12
CA LEU A 612 8.56 31.29 8.32
C LEU A 612 9.92 30.58 8.26
N ALA A 613 10.30 30.02 7.11
CA ALA A 613 11.59 29.35 6.91
C ALA A 613 12.80 30.29 7.17
N LYS A 614 12.66 31.60 6.88
CA LYS A 614 13.71 32.59 7.16
C LYS A 614 13.84 32.94 8.65
N LEU A 615 12.80 32.66 9.43
CA LEU A 615 12.77 32.92 10.88
C LEU A 615 13.37 31.77 11.71
N LYS A 616 14.07 30.81 11.08
CA LYS A 616 14.75 29.69 11.76
C LYS A 616 15.67 30.13 12.91
N GLY A 617 16.25 31.33 12.83
CA GLY A 617 17.10 31.89 13.89
C GLY A 617 16.37 32.15 15.21
N LEU A 618 15.03 32.22 15.20
CA LEU A 618 14.23 32.34 16.41
C LEU A 618 14.16 31.02 17.19
N ARG A 619 14.39 29.86 16.55
CA ARG A 619 14.29 28.54 17.17
C ARG A 619 15.10 28.46 18.46
N GLY A 620 14.46 28.07 19.55
CA GLY A 620 15.09 27.91 20.86
C GLY A 620 15.41 29.23 21.59
N THR A 621 15.05 30.39 21.04
CA THR A 621 15.19 31.69 21.70
C THR A 621 13.95 32.05 22.52
N ALA A 622 14.00 33.12 23.32
CA ALA A 622 12.84 33.61 24.07
C ALA A 622 11.65 34.02 23.16
N PHE A 623 11.93 34.35 21.89
CA PHE A 623 10.95 34.72 20.87
C PHE A 623 10.38 33.52 20.09
N ASP A 624 10.81 32.29 20.42
CA ASP A 624 10.23 31.07 19.87
C ASP A 624 8.89 30.75 20.55
N VAL A 625 7.80 31.26 19.98
CA VAL A 625 6.45 31.01 20.51
C VAL A 625 6.07 29.53 20.36
N PHE A 626 6.46 28.88 19.26
CA PHE A 626 6.17 27.46 19.02
C PHE A 626 6.96 26.55 19.98
N GLY A 627 8.18 26.96 20.29
CA GLY A 627 9.08 26.28 21.21
C GLY A 627 8.57 26.16 22.65
N ARG A 628 7.50 26.87 23.03
CA ARG A 628 6.88 26.78 24.37
C ARG A 628 5.88 25.63 24.51
N THR A 629 5.52 24.97 23.42
CA THR A 629 4.62 23.82 23.47
C THR A 629 5.30 22.61 24.10
N GLU A 630 4.53 21.75 24.77
CA GLU A 630 5.02 20.52 25.41
C GLU A 630 5.76 19.61 24.41
N GLU A 631 5.27 19.50 23.16
CA GLU A 631 5.92 18.70 22.12
C GLU A 631 7.34 19.21 21.82
N ARG A 632 7.55 20.52 21.69
CA ARG A 632 8.87 21.09 21.39
C ARG A 632 9.82 21.02 22.57
N GLN A 633 9.32 21.18 23.80
CA GLN A 633 10.11 20.98 25.01
C GLN A 633 10.60 19.53 25.12
N MET A 634 9.69 18.58 24.89
CA MET A 634 10.00 17.15 24.84
C MET A 634 11.04 16.81 23.76
N GLU A 635 10.90 17.31 22.53
CA GLU A 635 11.89 17.05 21.46
C GLU A 635 13.29 17.56 21.80
N ARG A 636 13.39 18.74 22.43
CA ARG A 636 14.70 19.27 22.89
C ARG A 636 15.28 18.44 24.04
N ALA A 637 14.44 17.99 24.97
CA ALA A 637 14.87 17.12 26.07
C ALA A 637 15.40 15.78 25.54
N LEU A 638 14.72 15.17 24.54
CA LEU A 638 15.14 13.91 23.93
C LEU A 638 16.56 13.95 23.35
N ILE A 639 16.99 15.09 22.80
CA ILE A 639 18.37 15.24 22.30
C ILE A 639 19.38 15.09 23.45
N ALA A 640 19.14 15.76 24.58
CA ALA A 640 20.02 15.71 25.74
C ALA A 640 20.02 14.32 26.37
N GLU A 641 18.84 13.77 26.65
CA GLU A 641 18.69 12.44 27.25
C GLU A 641 19.33 11.33 26.39
N TYR A 642 19.23 11.44 25.06
CA TYR A 642 19.89 10.52 24.14
C TYR A 642 21.41 10.65 24.23
N ARG A 643 21.95 11.87 24.19
CA ARG A 643 23.39 12.10 24.33
C ARG A 643 23.92 11.57 25.66
N ASP A 644 23.20 11.82 26.75
CA ASP A 644 23.58 11.34 28.09
C ASP A 644 23.58 9.81 28.16
N SER A 645 22.58 9.17 27.56
CA SER A 645 22.50 7.70 27.49
C SER A 645 23.65 7.11 26.67
N ILE A 646 23.98 7.71 25.52
CA ILE A 646 25.12 7.26 24.71
C ILE A 646 26.43 7.50 25.47
N ASP A 647 26.60 8.64 26.12
CA ASP A 647 27.80 8.93 26.92
C ASP A 647 27.99 7.95 28.08
N GLU A 648 26.91 7.50 28.71
CA GLU A 648 26.95 6.41 29.71
C GLU A 648 27.38 5.09 29.07
N VAL A 649 26.80 4.73 27.92
CA VAL A 649 27.14 3.52 27.16
C VAL A 649 28.61 3.52 26.72
N LEU A 650 29.15 4.65 26.27
CA LEU A 650 30.54 4.74 25.81
C LEU A 650 31.56 4.45 26.92
N ARG A 651 31.24 4.71 28.20
CA ARG A 651 32.16 4.45 29.33
C ARG A 651 32.40 2.96 29.56
N GLY A 652 31.46 2.10 29.18
CA GLY A 652 31.52 0.65 29.40
C GLY A 652 31.57 -0.18 28.11
N LEU A 653 31.75 0.46 26.95
CA LEU A 653 31.66 -0.19 25.64
C LEU A 653 32.79 -1.21 25.43
N ASN A 654 32.42 -2.42 25.03
CA ASN A 654 33.32 -3.50 24.64
C ASN A 654 32.69 -4.40 23.56
N ALA A 655 33.43 -5.41 23.09
CA ALA A 655 32.95 -6.29 22.01
C ALA A 655 31.70 -7.11 22.39
N GLY A 656 31.56 -7.50 23.66
CA GLY A 656 30.45 -8.34 24.14
C GLY A 656 29.13 -7.58 24.27
N ASN A 657 29.18 -6.29 24.59
CA ASN A 657 27.98 -5.47 24.77
C ASN A 657 27.65 -4.54 23.59
N LEU A 658 28.43 -4.58 22.50
CA LEU A 658 28.18 -3.78 21.29
C LEU A 658 26.75 -3.96 20.75
N GLY A 659 26.19 -5.17 20.79
CA GLY A 659 24.81 -5.43 20.38
C GLY A 659 23.77 -4.67 21.22
N LEU A 660 23.97 -4.59 22.54
CA LEU A 660 23.10 -3.84 23.44
C LEU A 660 23.28 -2.32 23.25
N ALA A 661 24.51 -1.85 23.06
CA ALA A 661 24.79 -0.46 22.73
C ALA A 661 24.07 -0.02 21.44
N LEU A 662 24.05 -0.88 20.42
CA LEU A 662 23.31 -0.66 19.17
C LEU A 662 21.80 -0.59 19.38
N ALA A 663 21.24 -1.48 20.22
CA ALA A 663 19.83 -1.47 20.54
C ALA A 663 19.42 -0.18 21.26
N ILE A 664 20.23 0.30 22.22
CA ILE A 664 20.03 1.58 22.91
C ILE A 664 20.12 2.74 21.93
N ALA A 665 21.17 2.77 21.10
CA ALA A 665 21.38 3.83 20.12
C ALA A 665 20.26 3.92 19.08
N SER A 666 19.54 2.81 18.84
CA SER A 666 18.47 2.71 17.85
C SER A 666 17.07 3.06 18.35
N ILE A 667 16.88 3.30 19.66
CA ILE A 667 15.58 3.69 20.23
C ILE A 667 14.88 4.83 19.49
N PRO A 668 15.57 5.90 19.02
CA PRO A 668 14.89 6.98 18.32
C PRO A 668 14.15 6.55 17.05
N GLU A 669 14.46 5.38 16.48
CA GLU A 669 13.71 4.82 15.35
C GLU A 669 12.24 4.54 15.70
N ASP A 670 11.96 4.17 16.95
CA ASP A 670 10.62 3.89 17.45
C ASP A 670 9.82 5.19 17.71
N ILE A 671 10.48 6.35 17.75
CA ILE A 671 9.86 7.66 18.02
C ILE A 671 9.56 8.36 16.69
N ARG A 672 8.39 8.09 16.11
CA ARG A 672 7.96 8.65 14.79
C ARG A 672 6.65 9.43 14.88
N GLY A 673 6.44 10.34 13.95
CA GLY A 673 5.16 11.02 13.74
C GLY A 673 5.13 12.45 14.29
N TYR A 674 3.93 12.95 14.58
CA TYR A 674 3.69 14.33 15.03
C TYR A 674 2.62 14.34 16.13
N GLY A 675 2.65 15.34 17.02
CA GLY A 675 1.65 15.54 18.05
C GLY A 675 1.30 14.26 18.81
N HIS A 676 0.00 13.94 18.88
CA HIS A 676 -0.50 12.78 19.60
C HIS A 676 0.03 11.42 19.06
N VAL A 677 0.37 11.33 17.77
CA VAL A 677 0.98 10.12 17.18
C VAL A 677 2.40 9.93 17.71
N LYS A 678 3.20 11.00 17.76
CA LYS A 678 4.55 10.96 18.34
C LYS A 678 4.50 10.67 19.83
N ALA A 679 3.58 11.30 20.56
CA ALA A 679 3.40 11.09 21.99
C ALA A 679 3.10 9.61 22.31
N ARG A 680 2.22 8.97 21.52
CA ARG A 680 1.91 7.54 21.64
C ARG A 680 3.14 6.66 21.39
N HIS A 681 3.88 6.93 20.32
CA HIS A 681 5.10 6.19 20.01
C HIS A 681 6.19 6.38 21.08
N LEU A 682 6.35 7.60 21.60
CA LEU A 682 7.27 7.86 22.70
C LEU A 682 6.85 7.10 23.98
N ALA A 683 5.56 7.09 24.31
CA ALA A 683 5.05 6.35 25.47
C ALA A 683 5.37 4.86 25.38
N THR A 684 5.38 4.28 24.18
CA THR A 684 5.81 2.89 23.95
C THR A 684 7.34 2.72 23.96
N ALA A 685 8.08 3.68 23.41
CA ALA A 685 9.55 3.62 23.32
C ALA A 685 10.24 3.84 24.69
N ARG A 686 9.64 4.63 25.59
CA ARG A 686 10.19 4.97 26.91
C ARG A 686 10.46 3.74 27.80
N PRO A 687 9.50 2.84 28.04
CA PRO A 687 9.75 1.60 28.78
C PRO A 687 10.84 0.73 28.16
N LYS A 688 10.87 0.63 26.82
CA LYS A 688 11.90 -0.12 26.09
C LYS A 688 13.28 0.48 26.32
N TRP A 689 13.41 1.80 26.21
CA TRP A 689 14.66 2.51 26.47
C TRP A 689 15.13 2.32 27.91
N ALA A 690 14.25 2.51 28.89
CA ALA A 690 14.56 2.30 30.30
C ALA A 690 15.00 0.85 30.58
N GLY A 691 14.32 -0.13 29.97
CA GLY A 691 14.68 -1.55 30.06
C GLY A 691 16.07 -1.86 29.51
N LEU A 692 16.41 -1.34 28.32
CA LEU A 692 17.73 -1.53 27.74
C LEU A 692 18.84 -0.86 28.56
N MET A 693 18.59 0.34 29.11
CA MET A 693 19.54 1.01 30.00
C MET A 693 19.70 0.28 31.34
N ALA A 694 18.64 -0.30 31.88
CA ALA A 694 18.72 -1.14 33.08
C ALA A 694 19.53 -2.41 32.82
N GLN A 695 19.31 -3.07 31.68
CA GLN A 695 20.13 -4.21 31.22
C GLN A 695 21.60 -3.80 31.12
N TRP A 696 21.90 -2.66 30.51
CA TRP A 696 23.26 -2.12 30.40
C TRP A 696 23.94 -1.96 31.76
N ARG A 697 23.23 -1.37 32.73
CA ARG A 697 23.73 -1.14 34.10
C ARG A 697 23.90 -2.43 34.91
N SER A 698 23.08 -3.44 34.64
CA SER A 698 23.14 -4.74 35.34
C SER A 698 24.26 -5.66 34.84
N GLY A 699 24.78 -5.43 33.63
CA GLY A 699 25.74 -6.34 32.99
C GLY A 699 25.11 -7.61 32.40
N ASP A 700 23.78 -7.81 32.50
CA ASP A 700 23.07 -8.95 31.95
C ASP A 700 22.95 -8.86 30.43
N GLN A 701 23.82 -9.57 29.71
CA GLN A 701 23.74 -9.76 28.27
C GLN A 701 22.76 -10.90 27.95
N LYS A 702 21.45 -10.67 28.05
CA LYS A 702 20.50 -11.56 27.36
C LYS A 702 20.52 -11.19 25.88
N ALA A 703 20.98 -12.13 25.05
CA ALA A 703 20.94 -12.01 23.59
C ALA A 703 19.50 -11.67 23.15
N ALA A 704 19.36 -10.55 22.44
CA ALA A 704 18.10 -10.07 21.87
C ALA A 704 17.78 -10.77 20.55
#